data_AF-A0A6M0G5I2-F1
#
_entry.id   AF-A0A6M0G5I2-F1
#
_cell.length_a   1.000
_cell.length_b   1.000
_cell.length_c   1.000
_cell.angle_alpha   90.00
_cell.angle_beta   90.00
_cell.angle_gamma   90.00
#
_symmetry.space_group_name_H-M   'P 1'
#
loop_
_entity.id
_entity.type
_entity.pdbx_description
1 polymer ?
#
loop_
_entity_poly.entity_id
_entity_poly.type
_entity_poly.pdbx_seq_one_letter_code
_entity_poly.pdbx_strand_id
1 'polypeptide(L)'
;MDNSVLGIISYLFAFTWGICILFSLIGWGGVLNRLLFPKQRVDWGQRAAWGIAFSVVVGGVLNVTWTISRVVILIYLGLGFTYLIIDFYKNRYLFRTPLFQYVRDCRKDKVLFLGSIIVVLLILLQYAGSIATDNFNGHDDYHAYFVFPNQMLQMGSMSPDPFSARRNVSLGGKPFLDTFVLSTLSEENLNIIDSGVGSIVAVGLLLSFFQGKEISKIIAIFILLLFLQIDFNQVNITAVTVPLALFLSLFRFLNWERLRLNHFLANACIIALTAAAICALKSNLIIPCMILFSLSYLFYIVDSKFEKKSVDEFLFSTGLFIAFILPWMLSMYQSSGTFLYPLLGKGYHGSVYGTLLLPYSELTILKALKIICKVVLSIDFLALCLLGFVILRQGGQKLISRESPLSLIGSAALGKILLSLAAGGYGMYRYSVSFIVPAIIILMIINLEDIRQENLINLTHSKPVIIAMFVAALLLGGPRYQCISGGALSKIKSGLKGVDLVSQPEVAQYTKMLEAIPSGETILTRLSKPFLMDFRRNRIFLADYPGEFSPPPGMPFFKGSEALADYLSSKSIRYVAYSYASEANFPFEDLQKRLSPETDTWTRTQAQHTFDFQDNLKQLGDTRKRIYDDGENFVLDLLSRKKHK
;
A
#
# COMPACT_ATOMS: atom_id res chain seq x y z
N MET A 1 16.48 -33.44 10.02
CA MET A 1 16.30 -32.90 8.66
C MET A 1 17.36 -31.84 8.46
N ASP A 2 18.05 -31.85 7.32
CA ASP A 2 19.06 -30.85 7.00
C ASP A 2 18.40 -29.45 6.92
N ASN A 3 19.04 -28.40 7.46
CA ASN A 3 18.43 -27.05 7.56
C ASN A 3 18.01 -26.50 6.19
N SER A 4 18.71 -26.91 5.14
CA SER A 4 18.39 -26.61 3.74
C SER A 4 17.03 -27.18 3.29
N VAL A 5 16.69 -28.40 3.71
CA VAL A 5 15.43 -29.06 3.36
C VAL A 5 14.26 -28.39 4.06
N LEU A 6 14.43 -28.01 5.33
CA LEU A 6 13.40 -27.28 6.07
C LEU A 6 13.12 -25.91 5.45
N GLY A 7 14.16 -25.17 5.06
CA GLY A 7 14.03 -23.89 4.36
C GLY A 7 13.24 -23.99 3.05
N ILE A 8 13.51 -25.02 2.24
CA ILE A 8 12.75 -25.27 1.00
C ILE A 8 11.27 -25.56 1.29
N ILE A 9 10.97 -26.40 2.28
CA ILE A 9 9.59 -26.75 2.64
C ILE A 9 8.82 -25.51 3.12
N SER A 10 9.41 -24.72 4.03
CA SER A 10 8.81 -23.48 4.53
C SER A 10 8.55 -22.48 3.40
N TYR A 11 9.51 -22.33 2.48
CA TYR A 11 9.37 -21.46 1.32
C TYR A 11 8.22 -21.91 0.38
N LEU A 12 8.14 -23.21 0.06
CA LEU A 12 7.06 -23.75 -0.80
C LEU A 12 5.69 -23.66 -0.12
N PHE A 13 5.62 -23.83 1.20
CA PHE A 13 4.42 -23.62 1.97
C PHE A 13 3.96 -22.16 1.88
N ALA A 14 4.86 -21.20 2.11
CA ALA A 14 4.58 -19.77 2.00
C ALA A 14 4.15 -19.37 0.57
N PHE A 15 4.84 -19.92 -0.45
CA PHE A 15 4.47 -19.76 -1.85
C PHE A 15 3.03 -20.21 -2.12
N THR A 16 2.66 -21.39 -1.63
CA THR A 16 1.31 -21.95 -1.84
C THR A 16 0.25 -21.15 -1.07
N TRP A 17 0.59 -20.70 0.15
CA TRP A 17 -0.31 -19.90 0.97
C TRP A 17 -0.71 -18.58 0.29
N GLY A 18 0.24 -17.87 -0.33
CA GLY A 18 -0.09 -16.66 -1.08
C GLY A 18 -1.06 -16.89 -2.25
N ILE A 19 -0.97 -18.06 -2.91
CA ILE A 19 -1.92 -18.47 -3.96
C ILE A 19 -3.30 -18.79 -3.35
N CYS A 20 -3.35 -19.45 -2.19
CA CYS A 20 -4.60 -19.67 -1.45
C CYS A 20 -5.28 -18.35 -1.07
N ILE A 21 -4.52 -17.34 -0.65
CA ILE A 21 -5.05 -16.00 -0.36
C ILE A 21 -5.63 -15.38 -1.65
N LEU A 22 -4.90 -15.40 -2.77
CA LEU A 22 -5.41 -14.91 -4.06
C LEU A 22 -6.72 -15.60 -4.46
N PHE A 23 -6.80 -16.92 -4.32
CA PHE A 23 -8.01 -17.68 -4.62
C PHE A 23 -9.18 -17.30 -3.71
N SER A 24 -8.93 -17.08 -2.43
CA SER A 24 -9.94 -16.57 -1.51
C SER A 24 -10.48 -15.20 -1.94
N LEU A 25 -9.59 -14.28 -2.33
CA LEU A 25 -9.95 -12.95 -2.83
C LEU A 25 -10.79 -13.02 -4.12
N ILE A 26 -10.42 -13.88 -5.08
CA ILE A 26 -11.25 -14.13 -6.28
C ILE A 26 -12.63 -14.69 -5.91
N GLY A 27 -12.68 -15.52 -4.86
CA GLY A 27 -13.90 -16.04 -4.27
C GLY A 27 -14.83 -14.94 -3.76
N TRP A 28 -14.34 -14.08 -2.86
CA TRP A 28 -15.10 -12.95 -2.32
C TRP A 28 -15.57 -11.98 -3.41
N GLY A 29 -14.72 -11.66 -4.39
CA GLY A 29 -15.17 -10.85 -5.52
C GLY A 29 -16.18 -11.56 -6.42
N GLY A 30 -16.16 -12.89 -6.47
CA GLY A 30 -17.19 -13.70 -7.13
C GLY A 30 -18.53 -13.68 -6.41
N VAL A 31 -18.53 -13.59 -5.07
CA VAL A 31 -19.75 -13.37 -4.28
C VAL A 31 -20.34 -12.01 -4.66
N LEU A 32 -19.54 -10.95 -4.63
CA LEU A 32 -19.99 -9.60 -5.03
C LEU A 32 -20.51 -9.56 -6.47
N ASN A 33 -19.77 -10.16 -7.41
CA ASN A 33 -20.19 -10.19 -8.81
C ASN A 33 -21.54 -10.89 -8.98
N ARG A 34 -21.77 -12.01 -8.28
CA ARG A 34 -23.05 -12.74 -8.36
C ARG A 34 -24.21 -12.00 -7.72
N LEU A 35 -23.97 -11.32 -6.60
CA LEU A 35 -25.00 -10.57 -5.88
C LEU A 35 -25.39 -9.29 -6.61
N LEU A 36 -24.41 -8.53 -7.10
CA LEU A 36 -24.63 -7.21 -7.69
C LEU A 36 -24.90 -7.28 -9.19
N PHE A 37 -24.34 -8.27 -9.89
CA PHE A 37 -24.45 -8.43 -11.35
C PHE A 37 -24.82 -9.87 -11.73
N PRO A 38 -25.99 -10.39 -11.32
CA PRO A 38 -26.34 -11.81 -11.50
C PRO A 38 -26.37 -12.26 -12.97
N LYS A 39 -26.60 -11.33 -13.91
CA LYS A 39 -26.64 -11.59 -15.36
C LYS A 39 -25.30 -11.40 -16.07
N GLN A 40 -24.26 -10.91 -15.37
CA GLN A 40 -22.98 -10.53 -15.98
C GLN A 40 -21.83 -11.08 -15.15
N ARG A 41 -20.97 -11.88 -15.78
CA ARG A 41 -19.73 -12.33 -15.17
C ARG A 41 -18.61 -11.37 -15.53
N VAL A 42 -17.93 -10.87 -14.52
CA VAL A 42 -16.65 -10.15 -14.71
C VAL A 42 -15.50 -11.15 -14.65
N ASP A 43 -14.37 -10.76 -15.24
CA ASP A 43 -13.16 -11.58 -15.27
C ASP A 43 -12.56 -11.81 -13.88
N TRP A 44 -11.66 -12.78 -13.79
CA TRP A 44 -11.04 -13.17 -12.52
C TRP A 44 -10.19 -12.05 -11.93
N GLY A 45 -9.54 -11.20 -12.75
CA GLY A 45 -8.74 -10.08 -12.28
C GLY A 45 -9.61 -9.03 -11.59
N GLN A 46 -10.75 -8.70 -12.21
CA GLN A 46 -11.74 -7.80 -11.64
C GLN A 46 -12.36 -8.37 -10.36
N ARG A 47 -12.65 -9.68 -10.32
CA ARG A 47 -13.09 -10.37 -9.09
C ARG A 47 -12.03 -10.27 -8.00
N ALA A 48 -10.77 -10.57 -8.30
CA ALA A 48 -9.70 -10.47 -7.30
C ALA A 48 -9.60 -9.06 -6.72
N ALA A 49 -9.63 -8.03 -7.57
CA ALA A 49 -9.61 -6.63 -7.14
C ALA A 49 -10.83 -6.27 -6.27
N TRP A 50 -12.04 -6.70 -6.64
CA TRP A 50 -13.24 -6.51 -5.81
C TRP A 50 -13.18 -7.26 -4.49
N GLY A 51 -12.60 -8.47 -4.47
CA GLY A 51 -12.39 -9.23 -3.25
C GLY A 51 -11.40 -8.56 -2.30
N ILE A 52 -10.33 -7.95 -2.83
CA ILE A 52 -9.40 -7.13 -2.06
C ILE A 52 -10.13 -5.92 -1.49
N ALA A 53 -10.87 -5.18 -2.33
CA ALA A 53 -11.60 -4.00 -1.90
C ALA A 53 -12.64 -4.33 -0.80
N PHE A 54 -13.38 -5.43 -0.98
CA PHE A 54 -14.30 -5.96 0.01
C PHE A 54 -13.59 -6.30 1.32
N SER A 55 -12.46 -6.98 1.24
CA SER A 55 -11.67 -7.37 2.41
C SER A 55 -11.20 -6.15 3.21
N VAL A 56 -10.75 -5.09 2.55
CA VAL A 56 -10.35 -3.85 3.22
C VAL A 56 -11.51 -3.19 3.98
N VAL A 57 -12.72 -3.21 3.42
CA VAL A 57 -13.91 -2.65 4.10
C VAL A 57 -14.36 -3.54 5.26
N VAL A 58 -14.39 -4.86 5.08
CA VAL A 58 -14.67 -5.82 6.16
C VAL A 58 -13.66 -5.67 7.29
N GLY A 59 -12.38 -5.53 6.96
CA GLY A 59 -11.32 -5.30 7.95
C GLY A 59 -11.56 -4.07 8.81
N GLY A 60 -12.13 -3.00 8.25
CA GLY A 60 -12.48 -1.81 9.01
C GLY A 60 -13.51 -2.09 10.08
N VAL A 61 -14.57 -2.84 9.72
CA VAL A 61 -15.62 -3.28 10.64
C VAL A 61 -15.05 -4.22 11.71
N LEU A 62 -14.24 -5.20 11.32
CA LEU A 62 -13.60 -6.11 12.27
C LEU A 62 -12.68 -5.37 13.24
N ASN A 63 -11.96 -4.36 12.76
CA ASN A 63 -11.06 -3.55 13.58
C ASN A 63 -11.82 -2.75 14.66
N VAL A 64 -12.91 -2.05 14.30
CA VAL A 64 -13.68 -1.26 15.29
C VAL A 64 -14.50 -2.12 16.23
N THR A 65 -14.81 -3.36 15.85
CA THR A 65 -15.48 -4.34 16.70
C THR A 65 -14.50 -5.17 17.53
N TRP A 66 -13.19 -4.96 17.39
CA TRP A 66 -12.15 -5.68 18.12
C TRP A 66 -12.20 -7.20 17.90
N THR A 67 -12.54 -7.65 16.68
CA THR A 67 -12.76 -9.08 16.36
C THR A 67 -11.67 -9.69 15.48
N ILE A 68 -10.63 -8.93 15.09
CA ILE A 68 -9.56 -9.48 14.27
C ILE A 68 -8.76 -10.52 15.06
N SER A 69 -8.71 -11.75 14.58
CA SER A 69 -7.92 -12.81 15.20
C SER A 69 -7.48 -13.80 14.15
N ARG A 70 -6.48 -14.62 14.47
CA ARG A 70 -6.02 -15.71 13.59
C ARG A 70 -7.18 -16.58 13.11
N VAL A 71 -8.08 -16.95 14.02
CA VAL A 71 -9.24 -17.80 13.71
C VAL A 71 -10.21 -17.11 12.75
N VAL A 72 -10.55 -15.85 13.02
CA VAL A 72 -11.47 -15.08 12.18
C VAL A 72 -10.90 -14.89 10.77
N ILE A 73 -9.61 -14.58 10.65
CA ILE A 73 -8.94 -14.44 9.36
C ILE A 73 -8.94 -15.76 8.57
N LEU A 74 -8.62 -16.88 9.21
CA LEU A 74 -8.62 -18.19 8.54
C LEU A 74 -10.02 -18.62 8.09
N ILE A 75 -11.05 -18.37 8.90
CA ILE A 75 -12.45 -18.61 8.50
C ILE A 75 -12.81 -17.72 7.31
N TYR A 76 -12.50 -16.43 7.37
CA TYR A 76 -12.77 -15.49 6.28
C TYR A 76 -12.09 -15.93 4.97
N LEU A 77 -10.82 -16.33 5.04
CA LEU A 77 -10.09 -16.81 3.88
C LEU A 77 -10.66 -18.15 3.35
N GLY A 78 -10.99 -19.08 4.24
CA GLY A 78 -11.56 -20.37 3.90
C GLY A 78 -12.94 -20.26 3.22
N LEU A 79 -13.80 -19.35 3.66
CA LEU A 79 -15.10 -19.10 3.05
C LEU A 79 -14.97 -18.56 1.62
N GLY A 80 -14.08 -17.59 1.39
CA GLY A 80 -13.78 -17.08 0.05
C GLY A 80 -13.28 -18.20 -0.87
N PHE A 81 -12.30 -18.98 -0.40
CA PHE A 81 -11.74 -20.09 -1.17
C PHE A 81 -12.78 -21.16 -1.51
N THR A 82 -13.63 -21.52 -0.54
CA THR A 82 -14.73 -22.48 -0.73
C THR A 82 -15.71 -22.00 -1.78
N TYR A 83 -16.09 -20.71 -1.75
CA TYR A 83 -16.96 -20.14 -2.77
C TYR A 83 -16.32 -20.20 -4.16
N LEU A 84 -15.01 -19.94 -4.28
CA LEU A 84 -14.29 -20.08 -5.56
C LEU A 84 -14.44 -21.49 -6.13
N ILE A 85 -14.22 -22.53 -5.31
CA ILE A 85 -14.36 -23.93 -5.74
C ILE A 85 -15.78 -24.21 -6.22
N ILE A 86 -16.79 -23.77 -5.46
CA ILE A 86 -18.20 -23.97 -5.81
C ILE A 86 -18.53 -23.26 -7.14
N ASP A 87 -18.08 -22.01 -7.32
CA ASP A 87 -18.31 -21.26 -8.55
C ASP A 87 -17.58 -21.88 -9.75
N PHE A 88 -16.34 -22.33 -9.56
CA PHE A 88 -15.58 -23.03 -10.60
C PHE A 88 -16.26 -24.34 -11.01
N TYR A 89 -16.68 -25.16 -10.06
CA TYR A 89 -17.36 -26.44 -10.33
C TYR A 89 -18.64 -26.23 -11.14
N LYS A 90 -19.48 -25.26 -10.73
CA LYS A 90 -20.74 -24.94 -11.42
C LYS A 90 -20.54 -24.37 -12.83
N ASN A 91 -19.39 -23.73 -13.10
CA ASN A 91 -19.17 -22.98 -14.34
C ASN A 91 -17.93 -23.42 -15.12
N ARG A 92 -17.47 -24.66 -14.90
CA ARG A 92 -16.24 -25.23 -15.50
C ARG A 92 -16.17 -25.11 -17.03
N TYR A 93 -17.32 -25.10 -17.71
CA TYR A 93 -17.39 -24.97 -19.17
C TYR A 93 -16.93 -23.60 -19.66
N LEU A 94 -17.18 -22.53 -18.90
CA LEU A 94 -16.80 -21.17 -19.26
C LEU A 94 -15.28 -20.96 -19.25
N PHE A 95 -14.54 -21.76 -18.46
CA PHE A 95 -13.08 -21.66 -18.36
C PHE A 95 -12.34 -22.49 -19.43
N ARG A 96 -12.92 -23.63 -19.84
CA ARG A 96 -12.25 -24.53 -20.79
C ARG A 96 -12.15 -23.92 -22.18
N THR A 97 -13.23 -23.35 -22.70
CA THR A 97 -13.30 -22.90 -24.10
C THR A 97 -12.27 -21.81 -24.45
N PRO A 98 -12.10 -20.74 -23.65
CA PRO A 98 -11.12 -19.70 -23.94
C PRO A 98 -9.68 -20.20 -23.84
N LEU A 99 -9.39 -21.08 -22.88
CA LEU A 99 -8.06 -21.66 -22.69
C LEU A 99 -7.65 -22.53 -23.89
N PHE A 100 -8.54 -23.41 -24.34
CA PHE A 100 -8.28 -24.24 -25.54
C PHE A 100 -8.08 -23.39 -26.79
N GLN A 101 -8.85 -22.31 -26.94
CA GLN A 101 -8.67 -21.36 -28.04
C GLN A 101 -7.30 -20.70 -27.99
N TYR A 102 -6.89 -20.21 -26.81
CA TYR A 102 -5.59 -19.56 -26.64
C TYR A 102 -4.42 -20.50 -26.94
N VAL A 103 -4.48 -21.74 -26.42
CA VAL A 103 -3.47 -22.76 -26.69
C VAL A 103 -3.39 -23.06 -28.19
N ARG A 104 -4.52 -23.11 -28.89
CA ARG A 104 -4.58 -23.29 -30.35
C ARG A 104 -3.91 -22.14 -31.08
N ASP A 105 -4.10 -20.90 -30.62
CA ASP A 105 -3.51 -19.72 -31.22
C ASP A 105 -1.98 -19.68 -30.99
N CYS A 106 -1.51 -20.02 -29.79
CA CYS A 106 -0.08 -20.16 -29.49
C CYS A 106 0.60 -21.24 -30.34
N ARG A 107 -0.10 -22.33 -30.69
CA ARG A 107 0.46 -23.35 -31.59
C ARG A 107 0.69 -22.84 -33.01
N LYS A 108 -0.07 -21.82 -33.45
CA LYS A 108 0.04 -21.23 -34.79
C LYS A 108 1.06 -20.11 -34.86
N ASP A 109 1.29 -19.39 -33.76
CA ASP A 109 2.17 -18.23 -33.69
C ASP A 109 3.28 -18.43 -32.63
N LYS A 110 4.52 -18.63 -33.12
CA LYS A 110 5.71 -18.86 -32.28
C LYS A 110 6.07 -17.63 -31.43
N VAL A 111 5.83 -16.41 -31.93
CA VAL A 111 6.13 -15.17 -31.20
C VAL A 111 5.15 -15.01 -30.04
N LEU A 112 3.87 -15.25 -30.30
CA LEU A 112 2.82 -15.28 -29.28
C LEU A 112 3.13 -16.33 -28.19
N PHE A 113 3.54 -17.53 -28.59
CA PHE A 113 3.90 -18.60 -27.65
C PHE A 113 5.10 -18.21 -26.77
N LEU A 114 6.22 -17.79 -27.39
CA LEU A 114 7.43 -17.41 -26.67
C LEU A 114 7.19 -16.21 -25.75
N GLY A 115 6.51 -15.17 -26.24
CA GLY A 115 6.16 -14.00 -25.45
C GLY A 115 5.26 -14.33 -24.25
N SER A 116 4.28 -15.22 -24.43
CA SER A 116 3.43 -15.70 -23.33
C SER A 116 4.24 -16.45 -22.26
N ILE A 117 5.17 -17.32 -22.68
CA ILE A 117 6.06 -18.03 -21.77
C ILE A 117 6.90 -17.04 -20.97
N ILE A 118 7.49 -16.04 -21.62
CA ILE A 118 8.32 -15.04 -20.95
C ILE A 118 7.49 -14.26 -19.92
N VAL A 119 6.27 -13.81 -20.27
CA VAL A 119 5.38 -13.12 -19.33
C VAL A 119 5.06 -13.99 -18.12
N VAL A 120 4.70 -15.27 -18.33
CA VAL A 120 4.41 -16.21 -17.25
C VAL A 120 5.64 -16.48 -16.38
N LEU A 121 6.82 -16.65 -16.98
CA LEU A 121 8.06 -16.85 -16.22
C LEU A 121 8.41 -15.61 -15.39
N LEU A 122 8.25 -14.41 -15.95
CA LEU A 122 8.54 -13.16 -15.24
C LEU A 122 7.57 -12.91 -14.08
N ILE A 123 6.26 -13.10 -14.26
CA ILE A 123 5.30 -12.93 -13.16
C ILE A 123 5.51 -13.99 -12.08
N LEU A 124 5.86 -15.24 -12.45
CA LEU A 124 6.22 -16.28 -11.48
C LEU A 124 7.51 -15.94 -10.74
N LEU A 125 8.52 -15.41 -11.44
CA LEU A 125 9.78 -14.99 -10.83
C LEU A 125 9.57 -13.83 -9.84
N GLN A 126 8.74 -12.84 -10.18
CA GLN A 126 8.39 -11.74 -9.28
C GLN A 126 7.61 -12.21 -8.07
N TYR A 127 6.61 -13.08 -8.29
CA TYR A 127 5.84 -13.67 -7.20
C TYR A 127 6.74 -14.49 -6.28
N ALA A 128 7.58 -15.37 -6.83
CA ALA A 128 8.57 -16.12 -6.06
C ALA A 128 9.52 -15.19 -5.28
N GLY A 129 10.00 -14.12 -5.91
CA GLY A 129 10.83 -13.09 -5.25
C GLY A 129 10.13 -12.30 -4.15
N SER A 130 8.80 -12.35 -4.08
CA SER A 130 8.00 -11.69 -3.02
C SER A 130 7.72 -12.59 -1.81
N ILE A 131 8.00 -13.89 -1.91
CA ILE A 131 7.63 -14.87 -0.87
C ILE A 131 8.39 -14.66 0.42
N ALA A 132 9.69 -14.40 0.34
CA ALA A 132 10.54 -14.22 1.51
C ALA A 132 11.63 -13.19 1.19
N THR A 133 11.90 -12.31 2.15
CA THR A 133 13.02 -11.38 2.10
C THR A 133 13.52 -11.11 3.51
N ASP A 134 14.81 -10.85 3.64
CA ASP A 134 15.48 -10.38 4.85
C ASP A 134 15.69 -8.86 4.83
N ASN A 135 15.61 -8.26 3.65
CA ASN A 135 15.82 -6.83 3.45
C ASN A 135 14.52 -6.02 3.63
N PHE A 136 14.30 -5.55 4.86
CA PHE A 136 13.23 -4.61 5.22
C PHE A 136 13.79 -3.28 5.73
N ASN A 137 12.93 -2.26 5.71
CA ASN A 137 13.29 -0.94 6.19
C ASN A 137 13.31 -0.92 7.71
N GLY A 138 14.51 -0.84 8.29
CA GLY A 138 14.70 -0.82 9.74
C GLY A 138 13.96 0.32 10.45
N HIS A 139 13.76 1.49 9.79
CA HIS A 139 13.10 2.65 10.39
C HIS A 139 11.58 2.59 10.31
N ASP A 140 11.03 2.04 9.23
CA ASP A 140 9.62 2.08 8.90
C ASP A 140 8.92 0.74 9.19
N ASP A 141 9.49 -0.36 8.70
CA ASP A 141 8.86 -1.68 8.74
C ASP A 141 8.88 -2.22 10.17
N TYR A 142 10.06 -2.26 10.80
CA TYR A 142 10.20 -2.81 12.15
C TYR A 142 9.51 -1.96 13.21
N HIS A 143 9.57 -0.62 13.11
CA HIS A 143 8.98 0.24 14.14
C HIS A 143 7.46 0.31 14.09
N ALA A 144 6.85 0.07 12.92
CA ALA A 144 5.42 0.35 12.76
C ALA A 144 4.71 -0.65 11.85
N TYR A 145 5.13 -0.81 10.59
CA TYR A 145 4.32 -1.58 9.65
C TYR A 145 4.19 -3.06 10.00
N PHE A 146 5.17 -3.63 10.72
CA PHE A 146 5.09 -4.99 11.28
C PHE A 146 4.29 -5.05 12.58
N VAL A 147 4.27 -3.96 13.34
CA VAL A 147 3.57 -3.89 14.62
C VAL A 147 2.07 -3.95 14.42
N PHE A 148 1.52 -3.19 13.47
CA PHE A 148 0.08 -3.06 13.28
C PHE A 148 -0.66 -4.39 12.99
N PRO A 149 -0.22 -5.27 12.06
CA PRO A 149 -0.89 -6.55 11.85
C PRO A 149 -0.73 -7.50 13.04
N ASN A 150 0.41 -7.45 13.74
CA ASN A 150 0.62 -8.20 14.98
C ASN A 150 -0.34 -7.74 16.10
N GLN A 151 -0.47 -6.43 16.31
CA GLN A 151 -1.45 -5.83 17.21
C GLN A 151 -2.87 -6.27 16.84
N MET A 152 -3.25 -6.21 15.56
CA MET A 152 -4.56 -6.65 15.09
C MET A 152 -4.84 -8.11 15.46
N LEU A 153 -3.90 -9.02 15.21
CA LEU A 153 -4.06 -10.45 15.49
C LEU A 153 -4.05 -10.77 16.99
N GLN A 154 -3.34 -9.98 17.80
CA GLN A 154 -3.25 -10.18 19.25
C GLN A 154 -4.41 -9.53 20.00
N MET A 155 -4.84 -8.34 19.60
CA MET A 155 -5.77 -7.50 20.36
C MET A 155 -7.18 -7.43 19.76
N GLY A 156 -7.40 -7.90 18.53
CA GLY A 156 -8.69 -7.67 17.85
C GLY A 156 -8.72 -6.42 16.97
N SER A 157 -7.74 -5.52 17.13
CA SER A 157 -7.72 -4.19 16.54
C SER A 157 -6.30 -3.65 16.46
N MET A 158 -6.07 -2.69 15.56
CA MET A 158 -4.84 -1.88 15.51
C MET A 158 -4.57 -1.08 16.79
N SER A 159 -5.56 -1.02 17.69
CA SER A 159 -5.54 -0.36 18.99
C SER A 159 -5.24 1.16 18.92
N PRO A 160 -5.62 1.94 19.95
CA PRO A 160 -5.20 3.33 20.05
C PRO A 160 -3.70 3.43 20.34
N ASP A 161 -2.95 4.06 19.44
CA ASP A 161 -1.54 4.42 19.63
C ASP A 161 -1.34 5.92 19.30
N PRO A 162 -1.47 6.81 20.29
CA PRO A 162 -1.41 8.25 20.07
C PRO A 162 0.01 8.80 19.86
N PHE A 163 1.04 7.96 20.02
CA PHE A 163 2.45 8.35 19.87
C PHE A 163 3.04 7.90 18.53
N SER A 164 2.44 6.91 17.87
CA SER A 164 2.91 6.44 16.56
C SER A 164 2.57 7.42 15.44
N ALA A 165 3.59 7.84 14.71
CA ALA A 165 3.46 8.63 13.51
C ALA A 165 2.89 7.82 12.35
N ARG A 166 3.35 6.57 12.17
CA ARG A 166 2.87 5.72 11.08
C ARG A 166 1.43 5.28 11.28
N ARG A 167 0.95 5.19 12.53
CA ARG A 167 -0.45 4.90 12.84
C ARG A 167 -1.41 5.94 12.27
N ASN A 168 -0.94 7.19 12.15
CA ASN A 168 -1.74 8.31 11.67
C ASN A 168 -1.76 8.48 10.15
N VAL A 169 -0.68 8.07 9.47
CA VAL A 169 -0.63 8.07 8.00
C VAL A 169 -1.13 6.75 7.39
N SER A 170 -1.41 5.75 8.22
CA SER A 170 -2.02 4.46 7.86
C SER A 170 -3.45 4.34 8.42
N LEU A 171 -4.45 4.29 7.53
CA LEU A 171 -5.84 4.10 7.94
C LEU A 171 -6.12 2.69 8.48
N GLY A 172 -5.33 1.69 8.05
CA GLY A 172 -5.41 0.31 8.54
C GLY A 172 -5.68 -0.74 7.45
N GLY A 173 -6.01 -0.33 6.22
CA GLY A 173 -6.33 -1.26 5.14
C GLY A 173 -5.18 -2.20 4.77
N LYS A 174 -3.95 -1.67 4.65
CA LYS A 174 -2.76 -2.50 4.35
C LYS A 174 -2.39 -3.42 5.53
N PRO A 175 -2.23 -2.94 6.77
CA PRO A 175 -2.04 -3.82 7.92
C PRO A 175 -3.08 -4.94 8.04
N PHE A 176 -4.35 -4.65 7.74
CA PHE A 176 -5.38 -5.70 7.76
C PHE A 176 -5.09 -6.80 6.73
N LEU A 177 -4.71 -6.44 5.49
CA LEU A 177 -4.34 -7.45 4.49
C LEU A 177 -3.10 -8.25 4.91
N ASP A 178 -2.17 -7.64 5.65
CA ASP A 178 -0.98 -8.32 6.18
C ASP A 178 -1.32 -9.38 7.24
N THR A 179 -2.46 -9.24 7.93
CA THR A 179 -2.95 -10.30 8.83
C THR A 179 -3.24 -11.62 8.09
N PHE A 180 -3.51 -11.57 6.78
CA PHE A 180 -3.70 -12.80 5.99
C PHE A 180 -2.42 -13.62 5.91
N VAL A 181 -1.27 -12.94 5.84
CA VAL A 181 0.06 -13.59 5.86
C VAL A 181 0.37 -14.05 7.28
N LEU A 182 0.33 -13.14 8.26
CA LEU A 182 0.72 -13.43 9.64
C LEU A 182 -0.21 -14.40 10.39
N SER A 183 -1.39 -14.72 9.82
CA SER A 183 -2.26 -15.76 10.36
C SER A 183 -1.67 -17.18 10.24
N THR A 184 -0.62 -17.38 9.44
CA THR A 184 0.00 -18.70 9.19
C THR A 184 1.51 -18.63 9.00
N LEU A 185 2.01 -17.51 8.52
CA LEU A 185 3.41 -17.27 8.20
C LEU A 185 3.99 -16.20 9.13
N SER A 186 5.25 -15.86 8.91
CA SER A 186 6.01 -14.89 9.71
C SER A 186 6.29 -13.61 8.93
N GLU A 187 6.93 -12.64 9.57
CA GLU A 187 7.16 -11.29 9.06
C GLU A 187 8.01 -11.25 7.78
N GLU A 188 8.92 -12.21 7.57
CA GLU A 188 9.70 -12.32 6.33
C GLU A 188 8.83 -12.49 5.07
N ASN A 189 7.58 -12.92 5.25
CA ASN A 189 6.64 -13.20 4.18
C ASN A 189 5.69 -12.02 3.86
N LEU A 190 5.85 -10.86 4.51
CA LEU A 190 4.91 -9.73 4.40
C LEU A 190 4.84 -9.07 3.01
N ASN A 191 5.77 -9.36 2.09
CA ASN A 191 5.71 -8.91 0.70
C ASN A 191 4.79 -9.75 -0.20
N ILE A 192 4.27 -10.89 0.28
CA ILE A 192 3.39 -11.78 -0.50
C ILE A 192 2.17 -11.04 -1.04
N ILE A 193 1.50 -10.22 -0.23
CA ILE A 193 0.24 -9.59 -0.65
C ILE A 193 0.49 -8.48 -1.66
N ASP A 194 1.24 -7.45 -1.29
CA ASP A 194 1.34 -6.26 -2.13
C ASP A 194 2.17 -6.54 -3.39
N SER A 195 3.45 -6.87 -3.22
CA SER A 195 4.38 -7.09 -4.33
C SER A 195 4.07 -8.38 -5.10
N GLY A 196 3.59 -9.43 -4.42
CA GLY A 196 3.26 -10.72 -5.03
C GLY A 196 1.86 -10.75 -5.64
N VAL A 197 0.85 -10.93 -4.80
CA VAL A 197 -0.56 -11.07 -5.21
C VAL A 197 -1.04 -9.84 -5.97
N GLY A 198 -0.69 -8.63 -5.53
CA GLY A 198 -1.03 -7.39 -6.23
C GLY A 198 -0.55 -7.36 -7.69
N SER A 199 0.69 -7.82 -7.94
CA SER A 199 1.25 -7.92 -9.30
C SER A 199 0.47 -8.91 -10.17
N ILE A 200 0.12 -10.08 -9.61
CA ILE A 200 -0.69 -11.09 -10.32
C ILE A 200 -2.06 -10.52 -10.67
N VAL A 201 -2.71 -9.83 -9.73
CA VAL A 201 -4.02 -9.20 -9.97
C VAL A 201 -3.93 -8.11 -11.03
N ALA A 202 -2.89 -7.26 -11.00
CA ALA A 202 -2.66 -6.25 -12.03
C ALA A 202 -2.50 -6.87 -13.43
N VAL A 203 -1.69 -7.93 -13.57
CA VAL A 203 -1.55 -8.68 -14.82
C VAL A 203 -2.89 -9.27 -15.26
N GLY A 204 -3.68 -9.84 -14.34
CA GLY A 204 -5.02 -10.36 -14.62
C GLY A 204 -6.00 -9.31 -15.13
N LEU A 205 -5.97 -8.12 -14.54
CA LEU A 205 -6.77 -6.97 -14.98
C LEU A 205 -6.34 -6.50 -16.37
N LEU A 206 -5.04 -6.42 -16.65
CA LEU A 206 -4.52 -6.03 -17.96
C LEU A 206 -4.89 -7.06 -19.04
N LEU A 207 -4.66 -8.35 -18.78
CA LEU A 207 -5.05 -9.46 -19.68
C LEU A 207 -6.53 -9.38 -20.06
N SER A 208 -7.39 -9.15 -19.07
CA SER A 208 -8.83 -9.07 -19.28
C SER A 208 -9.25 -7.75 -19.94
N PHE A 209 -8.49 -6.68 -19.75
CA PHE A 209 -8.70 -5.43 -20.47
C PHE A 209 -8.35 -5.58 -21.95
N PHE A 210 -7.25 -6.26 -22.28
CA PHE A 210 -6.90 -6.61 -23.66
C PHE A 210 -7.93 -7.51 -24.33
N GLN A 211 -8.61 -8.40 -23.60
CA GLN A 211 -9.65 -9.25 -24.19
C GLN A 211 -10.93 -8.48 -24.51
N GLY A 212 -11.25 -7.45 -23.73
CA GLY A 212 -12.39 -6.57 -23.98
C GLY A 212 -12.14 -5.50 -25.04
N LYS A 213 -10.90 -5.40 -25.53
CA LYS A 213 -10.42 -4.42 -26.51
C LYS A 213 -9.92 -5.21 -27.73
N GLU A 214 -10.10 -4.74 -28.96
CA GLU A 214 -9.67 -5.51 -30.16
C GLU A 214 -8.15 -5.46 -30.39
N ILE A 215 -7.35 -5.52 -29.32
CA ILE A 215 -5.91 -5.31 -29.33
C ILE A 215 -5.17 -6.55 -29.82
N SER A 216 -4.14 -6.32 -30.65
CA SER A 216 -3.23 -7.37 -31.08
C SER A 216 -2.54 -8.06 -29.90
N LYS A 217 -2.47 -9.39 -29.92
CA LYS A 217 -1.85 -10.17 -28.83
C LYS A 217 -0.36 -9.86 -28.66
N ILE A 218 0.34 -9.46 -29.73
CA ILE A 218 1.74 -9.04 -29.68
C ILE A 218 1.87 -7.73 -28.88
N ILE A 219 0.97 -6.78 -29.11
CA ILE A 219 0.92 -5.51 -28.35
C ILE A 219 0.59 -5.79 -26.89
N ALA A 220 -0.36 -6.69 -26.62
CA ALA A 220 -0.68 -7.11 -25.26
C ALA A 220 0.55 -7.70 -24.55
N ILE A 221 1.30 -8.59 -25.19
CA ILE A 221 2.56 -9.12 -24.67
C ILE A 221 3.57 -8.00 -24.41
N PHE A 222 3.77 -7.08 -25.36
CA PHE A 222 4.69 -5.96 -25.20
C PHE A 222 4.36 -5.10 -23.98
N ILE A 223 3.09 -4.74 -23.78
CA ILE A 223 2.64 -3.94 -22.63
C ILE A 223 2.79 -4.72 -21.32
N LEU A 224 2.52 -6.03 -21.32
CA LEU A 224 2.74 -6.87 -20.14
C LEU A 224 4.21 -6.98 -19.78
N LEU A 225 5.09 -7.17 -20.77
CA LEU A 225 6.53 -7.18 -20.56
C LEU A 225 6.99 -5.82 -20.03
N LEU A 226 6.53 -4.71 -20.61
CA LEU A 226 6.83 -3.37 -20.11
C LEU A 226 6.39 -3.21 -18.65
N PHE A 227 5.15 -3.57 -18.32
CA PHE A 227 4.61 -3.48 -16.96
C PHE A 227 5.47 -4.28 -15.96
N LEU A 228 5.84 -5.52 -16.30
CA LEU A 228 6.66 -6.37 -15.45
C LEU A 228 8.10 -5.85 -15.29
N GLN A 229 8.56 -4.94 -16.16
CA GLN A 229 9.89 -4.35 -16.02
C GLN A 229 9.88 -3.03 -15.24
N ILE A 230 8.72 -2.46 -14.89
CA ILE A 230 8.65 -1.21 -14.12
C ILE A 230 9.11 -1.44 -12.68
N ASP A 231 10.12 -0.69 -12.25
CA ASP A 231 10.50 -0.61 -10.84
C ASP A 231 9.53 0.28 -10.07
N PHE A 232 8.80 -0.31 -9.12
CA PHE A 232 7.87 0.40 -8.27
C PHE A 232 8.55 1.18 -7.12
N ASN A 233 9.88 1.08 -6.97
CA ASN A 233 10.70 1.74 -5.94
C ASN A 233 10.13 1.53 -4.53
N GLN A 234 9.93 0.27 -4.16
CA GLN A 234 9.37 -0.11 -2.87
C GLN A 234 10.43 0.01 -1.77
N VAL A 235 10.29 1.04 -0.93
CA VAL A 235 11.23 1.35 0.16
C VAL A 235 10.86 0.66 1.47
N ASN A 236 9.60 0.27 1.63
CA ASN A 236 9.03 -0.33 2.84
C ASN A 236 7.79 -1.18 2.45
N ILE A 237 7.18 -1.91 3.38
CA ILE A 237 6.05 -2.81 3.08
C ILE A 237 4.70 -2.12 2.87
N THR A 238 4.65 -0.78 2.81
CA THR A 238 3.40 -0.06 2.53
C THR A 238 2.85 -0.40 1.15
N ALA A 239 1.53 -0.27 1.00
CA ALA A 239 0.85 -0.64 -0.23
C ALA A 239 1.31 0.22 -1.43
N VAL A 240 1.67 -0.46 -2.53
CA VAL A 240 2.08 0.13 -3.81
C VAL A 240 1.39 -0.57 -4.97
N THR A 241 1.47 -1.90 -5.06
CA THR A 241 0.99 -2.65 -6.22
C THR A 241 -0.48 -3.05 -6.10
N VAL A 242 -0.96 -3.36 -4.90
CA VAL A 242 -2.41 -3.56 -4.67
C VAL A 242 -3.21 -2.30 -5.02
N PRO A 243 -2.85 -1.08 -4.54
CA PRO A 243 -3.59 0.12 -4.94
C PRO A 243 -3.48 0.40 -6.44
N LEU A 244 -2.35 0.08 -7.08
CA LEU A 244 -2.24 0.13 -8.54
C LEU A 244 -3.29 -0.76 -9.21
N ALA A 245 -3.42 -2.01 -8.75
CA ALA A 245 -4.44 -2.93 -9.26
C ALA A 245 -5.86 -2.40 -9.00
N LEU A 246 -6.12 -1.75 -7.85
CA LEU A 246 -7.41 -1.13 -7.58
C LEU A 246 -7.69 0.10 -8.45
N PHE A 247 -6.70 0.93 -8.78
CA PHE A 247 -6.85 2.01 -9.75
C PHE A 247 -7.18 1.46 -11.16
N LEU A 248 -6.49 0.39 -11.59
CA LEU A 248 -6.83 -0.32 -12.84
C LEU A 248 -8.27 -0.86 -12.80
N SER A 249 -8.66 -1.50 -11.70
CA SER A 249 -9.99 -2.07 -11.51
C SER A 249 -11.10 -1.01 -11.51
N LEU A 250 -10.88 0.12 -10.83
CA LEU A 250 -11.80 1.25 -10.80
C LEU A 250 -11.95 1.86 -12.19
N PHE A 251 -10.83 2.13 -12.88
CA PHE A 251 -10.88 2.64 -14.26
C PHE A 251 -11.63 1.69 -15.19
N ARG A 252 -11.31 0.39 -15.18
CA ARG A 252 -11.97 -0.61 -16.03
C ARG A 252 -13.47 -0.65 -15.78
N PHE A 253 -13.90 -0.54 -14.52
CA PHE A 253 -15.31 -0.51 -14.17
C PHE A 253 -16.00 0.78 -14.65
N LEU A 254 -15.38 1.94 -14.47
CA LEU A 254 -15.89 3.22 -14.96
C LEU A 254 -15.96 3.26 -16.50
N ASN A 255 -15.03 2.58 -17.17
CA ASN A 255 -14.98 2.44 -18.63
C ASN A 255 -15.83 1.27 -19.16
N TRP A 256 -16.64 0.62 -18.33
CA TRP A 256 -17.40 -0.54 -18.75
C TRP A 256 -18.63 -0.11 -19.56
N GLU A 257 -18.72 -0.51 -20.83
CA GLU A 257 -19.81 -0.10 -21.74
C GLU A 257 -21.21 -0.45 -21.21
N ARG A 258 -21.33 -1.57 -20.48
CA ARG A 258 -22.59 -2.06 -19.93
C ARG A 258 -22.99 -1.38 -18.62
N LEU A 259 -22.18 -0.44 -18.11
CA LEU A 259 -22.43 0.22 -16.83
C LEU A 259 -23.81 0.91 -16.78
N ARG A 260 -24.25 1.53 -17.89
CA ARG A 260 -25.58 2.19 -17.97
C ARG A 260 -26.75 1.22 -17.88
N LEU A 261 -26.56 -0.02 -18.36
CA LEU A 261 -27.58 -1.08 -18.36
C LEU A 261 -27.77 -1.69 -16.96
N ASN A 262 -26.78 -1.51 -16.09
CA ASN A 262 -26.81 -2.05 -14.74
C ASN A 262 -27.66 -1.17 -13.81
N HIS A 263 -28.07 -1.78 -12.70
CA HIS A 263 -28.77 -1.08 -11.64
C HIS A 263 -27.82 -0.08 -10.96
N PHE A 264 -28.25 1.17 -10.79
CA PHE A 264 -27.38 2.24 -10.29
C PHE A 264 -26.81 1.92 -8.90
N LEU A 265 -27.59 1.29 -8.01
CA LEU A 265 -27.10 0.86 -6.69
C LEU A 265 -25.91 -0.13 -6.78
N ALA A 266 -25.93 -1.04 -7.75
CA ALA A 266 -24.84 -2.00 -7.94
C ALA A 266 -23.56 -1.30 -8.41
N ASN A 267 -23.70 -0.33 -9.32
CA ASN A 267 -22.59 0.49 -9.80
C ASN A 267 -21.99 1.33 -8.67
N ALA A 268 -22.84 2.09 -7.98
CA ALA A 268 -22.46 2.91 -6.85
C ALA A 268 -21.75 2.10 -5.75
N CYS A 269 -22.23 0.88 -5.47
CA CYS A 269 -21.61 -0.01 -4.50
C CYS A 269 -20.17 -0.37 -4.87
N ILE A 270 -19.91 -0.83 -6.11
CA ILE A 270 -18.55 -1.19 -6.53
C ILE A 270 -17.62 0.03 -6.62
N ILE A 271 -18.12 1.17 -7.11
CA ILE A 271 -17.33 2.40 -7.20
C ILE A 271 -16.94 2.86 -5.78
N ALA A 272 -17.91 2.94 -4.88
CA ALA A 272 -17.70 3.31 -3.48
C ALA A 272 -16.75 2.34 -2.76
N LEU A 273 -16.95 1.03 -2.93
CA LEU A 273 -16.14 -0.02 -2.31
C LEU A 273 -14.67 0.09 -2.76
N THR A 274 -14.44 0.21 -4.06
CA THR A 274 -13.09 0.29 -4.63
C THR A 274 -12.40 1.59 -4.22
N ALA A 275 -13.11 2.72 -4.26
CA ALA A 275 -12.58 4.01 -3.82
C ALA A 275 -12.24 4.02 -2.33
N ALA A 276 -13.13 3.50 -1.48
CA ALA A 276 -12.89 3.40 -0.04
C ALA A 276 -11.67 2.53 0.27
N ALA A 277 -11.50 1.41 -0.44
CA ALA A 277 -10.34 0.55 -0.30
C ALA A 277 -9.03 1.24 -0.72
N ILE A 278 -9.01 1.96 -1.86
CA ILE A 278 -7.83 2.74 -2.30
C ILE A 278 -7.43 3.74 -1.21
N CYS A 279 -8.40 4.50 -0.68
CA CYS A 279 -8.17 5.49 0.37
C CYS A 279 -7.67 4.83 1.67
N ALA A 280 -8.24 3.70 2.08
CA ALA A 280 -7.88 3.00 3.32
C ALA A 280 -6.52 2.28 3.27
N LEU A 281 -6.02 1.94 2.08
CA LEU A 281 -4.70 1.32 1.90
C LEU A 281 -3.57 2.30 2.18
N LYS A 282 -3.71 3.57 1.77
CA LYS A 282 -2.67 4.58 1.95
C LYS A 282 -3.24 6.01 1.81
N SER A 283 -2.98 6.86 2.79
CA SER A 283 -3.51 8.23 2.87
C SER A 283 -3.12 9.12 1.68
N ASN A 284 -1.94 8.93 1.10
CA ASN A 284 -1.49 9.70 -0.07
C ASN A 284 -2.27 9.41 -1.36
N LEU A 285 -3.08 8.34 -1.38
CA LEU A 285 -3.92 7.97 -2.52
C LEU A 285 -5.32 8.59 -2.47
N ILE A 286 -5.70 9.22 -1.36
CA ILE A 286 -7.01 9.84 -1.19
C ILE A 286 -7.24 10.91 -2.25
N ILE A 287 -6.29 11.85 -2.41
CA ILE A 287 -6.41 12.96 -3.37
C ILE A 287 -6.62 12.45 -4.81
N PRO A 288 -5.72 11.63 -5.40
CA PRO A 288 -5.92 11.15 -6.77
C PRO A 288 -7.21 10.32 -6.91
N CYS A 289 -7.53 9.47 -5.93
CA CYS A 289 -8.77 8.68 -5.98
C CYS A 289 -10.02 9.57 -6.00
N MET A 290 -10.07 10.60 -5.15
CA MET A 290 -11.20 11.54 -5.11
C MET A 290 -11.31 12.40 -6.36
N ILE A 291 -10.18 12.75 -7.00
CA ILE A 291 -10.21 13.46 -8.29
C ILE A 291 -10.78 12.54 -9.39
N LEU A 292 -10.33 11.29 -9.47
CA LEU A 292 -10.87 10.31 -10.42
C LEU A 292 -12.37 10.10 -10.22
N PHE A 293 -12.79 9.90 -8.97
CA PHE A 293 -14.19 9.73 -8.58
C PHE A 293 -15.03 10.95 -9.00
N SER A 294 -14.57 12.16 -8.64
CA SER A 294 -15.33 13.40 -8.86
C SER A 294 -15.42 13.76 -10.33
N LEU A 295 -14.31 13.69 -11.08
CA LEU A 295 -14.31 13.95 -12.52
C LEU A 295 -15.19 12.95 -13.27
N SER A 296 -15.13 11.67 -12.90
CA SER A 296 -15.95 10.65 -13.55
C SER A 296 -17.45 10.89 -13.38
N TYR A 297 -17.90 11.27 -12.18
CA TYR A 297 -19.29 11.63 -11.94
C TYR A 297 -19.68 12.98 -12.55
N LEU A 298 -18.77 13.97 -12.57
CA LEU A 298 -19.00 15.24 -13.25
C LEU A 298 -19.32 15.00 -14.73
N PHE A 299 -18.48 14.25 -15.43
CA PHE A 299 -18.73 13.90 -16.83
C PHE A 299 -20.01 13.08 -16.99
N TYR A 300 -20.27 12.12 -16.10
CA TYR A 300 -21.50 11.32 -16.15
C TYR A 300 -22.78 12.16 -16.01
N ILE A 301 -22.81 13.07 -15.06
CA ILE A 301 -23.96 13.94 -14.79
C ILE A 301 -24.17 14.92 -15.95
N VAL A 302 -23.08 15.51 -16.47
CA VAL A 302 -23.14 16.43 -17.62
C VAL A 302 -23.61 15.71 -18.89
N ASP A 303 -23.05 14.54 -19.21
CA ASP A 303 -23.42 13.75 -20.39
C ASP A 303 -24.86 13.23 -20.31
N SER A 304 -25.31 12.85 -19.11
CA SER A 304 -26.70 12.48 -18.85
C SER A 304 -27.65 13.66 -18.70
N LYS A 305 -27.20 14.90 -18.97
CA LYS A 305 -28.02 16.13 -18.85
C LYS A 305 -28.74 16.26 -17.51
N PHE A 306 -28.05 15.90 -16.42
CA PHE A 306 -28.57 15.96 -15.05
C PHE A 306 -29.79 15.06 -14.81
N GLU A 307 -29.89 13.92 -15.50
CA GLU A 307 -30.89 12.90 -15.20
C GLU A 307 -30.87 12.51 -13.71
N LYS A 308 -32.04 12.39 -13.09
CA LYS A 308 -32.18 12.00 -11.68
C LYS A 308 -31.37 10.75 -11.32
N LYS A 309 -31.34 9.75 -12.22
CA LYS A 309 -30.59 8.50 -12.01
C LYS A 309 -29.09 8.73 -11.82
N SER A 310 -28.46 9.65 -12.56
CA SER A 310 -27.02 9.89 -12.46
C SER A 310 -26.66 10.64 -11.17
N VAL A 311 -27.52 11.58 -10.76
CA VAL A 311 -27.41 12.29 -9.48
C VAL A 311 -27.62 11.32 -8.30
N ASP A 312 -28.64 10.47 -8.36
CA ASP A 312 -28.92 9.45 -7.34
C ASP A 312 -27.75 8.46 -7.22
N GLU A 313 -27.15 8.03 -8.34
CA GLU A 313 -25.96 7.17 -8.32
C GLU A 313 -24.78 7.85 -7.64
N PHE A 314 -24.51 9.13 -7.95
CA PHE A 314 -23.46 9.92 -7.32
C PHE A 314 -23.67 10.08 -5.82
N LEU A 315 -24.88 10.50 -5.39
CA LEU A 315 -25.20 10.69 -3.98
C LEU A 315 -25.11 9.38 -3.20
N PHE A 316 -25.65 8.29 -3.76
CA PHE A 316 -25.60 6.99 -3.12
C PHE A 316 -24.16 6.43 -3.06
N SER A 317 -23.38 6.59 -4.13
CA SER A 317 -21.97 6.20 -4.16
C SER A 317 -21.14 7.00 -3.15
N THR A 318 -21.45 8.28 -2.96
CA THR A 318 -20.78 9.13 -1.96
C THR A 318 -21.15 8.70 -0.54
N GLY A 319 -22.43 8.47 -0.27
CA GLY A 319 -22.90 7.95 1.02
C GLY A 319 -22.29 6.60 1.37
N LEU A 320 -22.24 5.66 0.42
CA LEU A 320 -21.58 4.37 0.61
C LEU A 320 -20.06 4.50 0.80
N PHE A 321 -19.40 5.39 0.07
CA PHE A 321 -17.97 5.62 0.23
C PHE A 321 -17.66 6.06 1.67
N ILE A 322 -18.42 7.04 2.19
CA ILE A 322 -18.30 7.49 3.57
C ILE A 322 -18.58 6.34 4.54
N ALA A 323 -19.66 5.58 4.32
CA ALA A 323 -20.02 4.46 5.19
C ALA A 323 -18.92 3.37 5.24
N PHE A 324 -18.27 3.08 4.10
CA PHE A 324 -17.23 2.05 4.01
C PHE A 324 -15.89 2.49 4.62
N ILE A 325 -15.55 3.78 4.56
CA ILE A 325 -14.32 4.29 5.16
C ILE A 325 -14.50 4.69 6.64
N LEU A 326 -15.73 4.93 7.09
CA LEU A 326 -16.05 5.37 8.45
C LEU A 326 -15.45 4.48 9.56
N PRO A 327 -15.45 3.14 9.49
CA PRO A 327 -14.81 2.32 10.50
C PRO A 327 -13.31 2.63 10.67
N TRP A 328 -12.60 2.86 9.56
CA TRP A 328 -11.19 3.25 9.60
C TRP A 328 -11.01 4.66 10.18
N MET A 329 -11.91 5.60 9.86
CA MET A 329 -11.91 6.94 10.42
C MET A 329 -12.18 6.94 11.94
N LEU A 330 -13.10 6.09 12.42
CA LEU A 330 -13.37 5.90 13.85
C LEU A 330 -12.15 5.34 14.57
N SER A 331 -11.49 4.35 13.98
CA SER A 331 -10.23 3.78 14.48
C SER A 331 -9.13 4.84 14.58
N MET A 332 -9.00 5.71 13.57
CA MET A 332 -8.07 6.85 13.61
C MET A 332 -8.44 7.87 14.70
N TYR A 333 -9.73 8.18 14.86
CA TYR A 333 -10.20 9.11 15.88
C TYR A 333 -9.88 8.61 17.30
N GLN A 334 -10.11 7.34 17.57
CA GLN A 334 -9.75 6.70 18.85
C GLN A 334 -8.25 6.78 19.14
N SER A 335 -7.42 6.63 18.11
CA SER A 335 -5.96 6.68 18.25
C SER A 335 -5.44 8.12 18.44
N SER A 336 -5.98 9.07 17.69
CA SER A 336 -5.25 10.31 17.40
C SER A 336 -6.08 11.59 17.50
N GLY A 337 -7.35 11.47 17.88
CA GLY A 337 -8.25 12.61 18.06
C GLY A 337 -8.67 13.30 16.75
N THR A 338 -8.52 12.65 15.59
CA THR A 338 -8.99 13.15 14.28
C THR A 338 -9.56 12.01 13.45
N PHE A 339 -10.62 12.29 12.69
CA PHE A 339 -11.23 11.29 11.81
C PHE A 339 -10.40 11.01 10.55
N LEU A 340 -9.61 11.99 10.08
CA LEU A 340 -8.78 11.83 8.90
C LEU A 340 -7.65 12.86 8.89
N TYR A 341 -6.43 12.43 9.18
CA TYR A 341 -5.27 13.31 9.11
C TYR A 341 -4.82 13.54 7.66
N PRO A 342 -4.47 14.79 7.25
CA PRO A 342 -4.71 16.07 7.93
C PRO A 342 -6.07 16.71 7.58
N LEU A 343 -6.86 16.11 6.68
CA LEU A 343 -8.01 16.72 6.01
C LEU A 343 -9.17 17.09 6.95
N LEU A 344 -9.46 16.27 7.96
CA LEU A 344 -10.56 16.47 8.93
C LEU A 344 -10.05 16.78 10.33
N GLY A 345 -8.85 17.35 10.43
CA GLY A 345 -8.23 17.75 11.68
C GLY A 345 -6.82 17.21 11.84
N LYS A 346 -5.99 17.96 12.56
CA LYS A 346 -4.60 17.61 12.83
C LYS A 346 -4.42 16.67 14.03
N GLY A 347 -5.45 16.52 14.87
CA GLY A 347 -5.42 15.62 16.03
C GLY A 347 -4.20 15.89 16.93
N TYR A 348 -3.50 14.81 17.29
CA TYR A 348 -2.29 14.84 18.11
C TYR A 348 -0.99 15.16 17.35
N HIS A 349 -1.07 15.63 16.10
CA HIS A 349 0.12 15.95 15.31
C HIS A 349 0.94 17.10 15.92
N GLY A 350 2.27 16.95 15.94
CA GLY A 350 3.22 17.87 16.55
C GLY A 350 3.10 19.33 16.07
N SER A 351 2.62 19.55 14.85
CA SER A 351 2.39 20.90 14.32
C SER A 351 1.34 21.70 15.09
N VAL A 352 0.46 21.04 15.84
CA VAL A 352 -0.54 21.71 16.70
C VAL A 352 0.13 22.39 17.89
N TYR A 353 1.27 21.87 18.32
CA TYR A 353 2.02 22.34 19.49
C TYR A 353 3.19 23.26 19.13
N GLY A 354 3.40 23.52 17.83
CA GLY A 354 4.55 24.30 17.34
C GLY A 354 5.89 23.58 17.42
N THR A 355 5.91 22.29 17.77
CA THR A 355 7.14 21.50 17.87
C THR A 355 7.57 20.92 16.53
N LEU A 356 6.63 20.64 15.62
CA LEU A 356 6.92 20.04 14.31
C LEU A 356 6.52 20.95 13.15
N LEU A 357 7.45 21.18 12.22
CA LEU A 357 7.15 21.83 10.96
C LEU A 357 6.60 20.82 9.94
N LEU A 358 5.48 21.17 9.30
CA LEU A 358 4.91 20.41 8.18
C LEU A 358 5.84 20.49 6.95
N PRO A 359 5.82 19.49 6.04
CA PRO A 359 6.69 19.48 4.85
C PRO A 359 6.55 20.71 3.96
N TYR A 360 5.35 21.31 3.94
CA TYR A 360 5.03 22.51 3.17
C TYR A 360 5.16 23.81 3.96
N SER A 361 5.67 23.78 5.20
CA SER A 361 5.78 25.00 6.05
C SER A 361 6.73 26.04 5.45
N GLU A 362 7.78 25.60 4.75
CA GLU A 362 8.72 26.48 4.06
C GLU A 362 8.41 26.66 2.57
N LEU A 363 7.19 26.32 2.12
CA LEU A 363 6.82 26.35 0.71
C LEU A 363 6.60 27.80 0.24
N THR A 364 7.67 28.43 -0.26
CA THR A 364 7.56 29.72 -0.98
C THR A 364 6.98 29.52 -2.38
N ILE A 365 6.43 30.57 -3.00
CA ILE A 365 5.96 30.53 -4.40
C ILE A 365 7.06 30.02 -5.33
N LEU A 366 8.29 30.48 -5.14
CA LEU A 366 9.43 30.04 -5.94
C LEU A 366 9.74 28.55 -5.74
N LYS A 367 9.72 28.05 -4.49
CA LYS A 367 9.91 26.61 -4.21
C LYS A 367 8.76 25.78 -4.80
N ALA A 368 7.51 26.23 -4.69
CA ALA A 368 6.35 25.58 -5.29
C ALA A 368 6.48 25.49 -6.82
N LEU A 369 6.85 26.59 -7.49
CA LEU A 369 7.11 26.60 -8.93
C LEU A 369 8.25 25.65 -9.31
N LYS A 370 9.35 25.61 -8.54
CA LYS A 370 10.43 24.64 -8.76
C LYS A 370 9.96 23.19 -8.63
N ILE A 371 9.13 22.88 -7.64
CA ILE A 371 8.54 21.54 -7.46
C ILE A 371 7.65 21.21 -8.64
N ILE A 372 6.75 22.12 -9.04
CA ILE A 372 5.86 21.94 -10.20
C ILE A 372 6.68 21.73 -11.47
N CYS A 373 7.70 22.55 -11.74
CA CYS A 373 8.59 22.36 -12.87
C CYS A 373 9.26 20.99 -12.84
N LYS A 374 9.76 20.54 -11.69
CA LYS A 374 10.37 19.21 -11.54
C LYS A 374 9.36 18.07 -11.76
N VAL A 375 8.10 18.26 -11.36
CA VAL A 375 7.00 17.31 -11.66
C VAL A 375 6.70 17.29 -13.15
N VAL A 376 6.51 18.45 -13.78
CA VAL A 376 6.14 18.55 -15.20
C VAL A 376 7.26 17.99 -16.10
N LEU A 377 8.52 18.19 -15.71
CA LEU A 377 9.69 17.67 -16.42
C LEU A 377 10.04 16.22 -16.07
N SER A 378 9.31 15.59 -15.15
CA SER A 378 9.55 14.18 -14.81
C SER A 378 9.10 13.26 -15.94
N ILE A 379 9.87 12.20 -16.18
CA ILE A 379 9.65 11.25 -17.29
C ILE A 379 8.22 10.70 -17.32
N ASP A 380 7.69 10.30 -16.17
CA ASP A 380 6.36 9.72 -16.05
C ASP A 380 5.24 10.76 -16.25
N PHE A 381 5.46 12.03 -15.89
CA PHE A 381 4.48 13.09 -16.20
C PHE A 381 4.51 13.46 -17.69
N LEU A 382 5.69 13.54 -18.31
CA LEU A 382 5.83 13.75 -19.75
C LEU A 382 5.17 12.61 -20.54
N ALA A 383 5.37 11.35 -20.12
CA ALA A 383 4.70 10.20 -20.70
C ALA A 383 3.16 10.31 -20.62
N LEU A 384 2.64 10.70 -19.46
CA LEU A 384 1.20 10.95 -19.27
C LEU A 384 0.69 12.03 -20.22
N CYS A 385 1.39 13.17 -20.32
CA CYS A 385 1.00 14.28 -21.18
C CYS A 385 1.04 13.92 -22.67
N LEU A 386 2.07 13.20 -23.12
CA LEU A 386 2.21 12.77 -24.51
C LEU A 386 1.07 11.83 -24.92
N LEU A 387 0.78 10.80 -24.11
CA LEU A 387 -0.30 9.85 -24.38
C LEU A 387 -1.68 10.51 -24.28
N GLY A 388 -1.88 11.40 -23.31
CA GLY A 388 -3.10 12.17 -23.14
C GLY A 388 -3.36 13.13 -24.30
N PHE A 389 -2.31 13.78 -24.82
CA PHE A 389 -2.41 14.68 -25.97
C PHE A 389 -2.89 13.95 -27.23
N VAL A 390 -2.43 12.71 -27.46
CA VAL A 390 -2.88 11.91 -28.60
C VAL A 390 -4.37 11.60 -28.49
N ILE A 391 -4.85 11.19 -27.31
CA ILE A 391 -6.28 10.92 -27.07
C ILE A 391 -7.13 12.18 -27.30
N LEU A 392 -6.70 13.32 -26.76
CA LEU A 392 -7.40 14.60 -26.95
C LEU A 392 -7.45 15.02 -28.43
N ARG A 393 -6.37 14.79 -29.19
CA ARG A 393 -6.30 15.12 -30.61
C ARG A 393 -7.10 14.14 -31.48
N GLN A 394 -7.16 12.88 -31.10
CA GLN A 394 -7.89 11.85 -31.84
C GLN A 394 -9.40 12.03 -31.74
N GLY A 395 -9.91 12.77 -30.74
CA GLY A 395 -11.12 13.61 -30.78
C GLY A 395 -12.44 13.03 -31.31
N GLY A 396 -12.51 11.74 -31.63
CA GLY A 396 -13.59 11.14 -32.41
C GLY A 396 -13.94 9.71 -32.03
N GLN A 397 -13.33 9.13 -30.99
CA GLN A 397 -13.85 7.91 -30.39
C GLN A 397 -15.13 8.25 -29.61
N LYS A 398 -16.18 7.43 -29.75
CA LYS A 398 -17.48 7.62 -29.06
C LYS A 398 -17.22 7.86 -27.58
N LEU A 399 -17.50 9.09 -27.14
CA LEU A 399 -17.52 9.52 -25.74
C LEU A 399 -18.30 8.47 -24.94
N ILE A 400 -17.58 7.66 -24.15
CA ILE A 400 -18.23 6.81 -23.15
C ILE A 400 -18.63 7.77 -22.05
N SER A 401 -19.91 7.77 -21.68
CA SER A 401 -20.57 8.77 -20.83
C SER A 401 -19.87 9.32 -19.58
N ARG A 402 -18.82 8.66 -19.08
CA ARG A 402 -18.06 9.09 -17.89
C ARG A 402 -16.71 9.72 -18.21
N GLU A 403 -16.34 9.79 -19.49
CA GLU A 403 -15.02 10.24 -19.95
C GLU A 403 -13.89 9.68 -19.08
N SER A 404 -13.93 8.36 -18.84
CA SER A 404 -13.02 7.66 -17.94
C SER A 404 -11.54 7.94 -18.26
N PRO A 405 -11.10 8.02 -19.54
CA PRO A 405 -9.72 8.39 -19.87
C PRO A 405 -9.35 9.82 -19.44
N LEU A 406 -10.23 10.81 -19.64
CA LEU A 406 -9.99 12.20 -19.23
C LEU A 406 -9.99 12.34 -17.71
N SER A 407 -10.90 11.64 -17.02
CA SER A 407 -10.93 11.56 -15.56
C SER A 407 -9.64 10.99 -14.99
N LEU A 408 -9.08 9.96 -15.65
CA LEU A 408 -7.82 9.34 -15.27
C LEU A 408 -6.61 10.25 -15.51
N ILE A 409 -6.56 10.96 -16.66
CA ILE A 409 -5.52 11.96 -16.94
C ILE A 409 -5.57 13.07 -15.88
N GLY A 410 -6.75 13.62 -15.60
CA GLY A 410 -6.95 14.67 -14.59
C GLY A 410 -6.53 14.20 -13.20
N SER A 411 -6.96 13.00 -12.80
CA SER A 411 -6.55 12.33 -11.55
C SER A 411 -5.04 12.20 -11.43
N ALA A 412 -4.38 11.66 -12.47
CA ALA A 412 -2.95 11.38 -12.43
C ALA A 412 -2.11 12.67 -12.47
N ALA A 413 -2.50 13.64 -13.30
CA ALA A 413 -1.78 14.91 -13.43
C ALA A 413 -1.94 15.78 -12.17
N LEU A 414 -3.18 16.10 -11.77
CA LEU A 414 -3.45 16.94 -10.61
C LEU A 414 -3.06 16.24 -9.31
N GLY A 415 -3.34 14.94 -9.19
CA GLY A 415 -2.98 14.15 -8.03
C GLY A 415 -1.46 14.15 -7.79
N LYS A 416 -0.65 14.00 -8.85
CA LYS A 416 0.81 14.05 -8.71
C LYS A 416 1.32 15.44 -8.33
N ILE A 417 0.77 16.50 -8.90
CA ILE A 417 1.15 17.89 -8.57
C ILE A 417 0.82 18.19 -7.11
N LEU A 418 -0.43 17.95 -6.69
CA LEU A 418 -0.89 18.22 -5.33
C LEU A 418 -0.13 17.40 -4.29
N LEU A 419 0.12 16.13 -4.58
CA LEU A 419 0.89 15.25 -3.69
C LEU A 419 2.34 15.71 -3.57
N SER A 420 2.97 16.13 -4.67
CA SER A 420 4.34 16.63 -4.65
C SER A 420 4.47 17.93 -3.87
N LEU A 421 3.47 18.82 -3.97
CA LEU A 421 3.42 20.04 -3.15
C LEU A 421 3.19 19.73 -1.67
N ALA A 422 2.26 18.82 -1.35
CA ALA A 422 1.98 18.40 0.02
C ALA A 422 3.19 17.71 0.69
N ALA A 423 4.00 16.99 -0.08
CA ALA A 423 5.23 16.36 0.38
C ALA A 423 6.47 17.28 0.33
N GLY A 424 6.32 18.58 0.01
CA GLY A 424 7.46 19.49 -0.10
C GLY A 424 8.48 19.12 -1.18
N GLY A 425 8.07 18.36 -2.20
CA GLY A 425 8.93 17.85 -3.27
C GLY A 425 9.69 16.56 -2.91
N TYR A 426 9.49 16.00 -1.72
CA TYR A 426 10.12 14.75 -1.29
C TYR A 426 9.44 13.53 -1.93
N GLY A 427 10.23 12.52 -2.35
CA GLY A 427 9.72 11.20 -2.73
C GLY A 427 8.69 11.18 -3.87
N MET A 428 8.68 12.18 -4.76
CA MET A 428 7.59 12.41 -5.72
C MET A 428 7.15 11.17 -6.52
N TYR A 429 8.12 10.41 -7.06
CA TYR A 429 7.81 9.19 -7.81
C TYR A 429 7.26 8.07 -6.91
N ARG A 430 7.91 7.83 -5.76
CA ARG A 430 7.52 6.81 -4.77
C ARG A 430 6.07 6.98 -4.32
N TYR A 431 5.62 8.23 -4.16
CA TYR A 431 4.26 8.50 -3.72
C TYR A 431 3.23 8.52 -4.86
N SER A 432 3.64 8.74 -6.12
CA SER A 432 2.72 8.78 -7.25
C SER A 432 2.59 7.48 -8.04
N VAL A 433 3.54 6.54 -7.88
CA VAL A 433 3.67 5.35 -8.74
C VAL A 433 2.37 4.55 -8.86
N SER A 434 1.62 4.37 -7.76
CA SER A 434 0.40 3.56 -7.71
C SER A 434 -0.76 4.11 -8.53
N PHE A 435 -0.77 5.38 -8.94
CA PHE A 435 -1.82 5.94 -9.79
C PHE A 435 -1.30 6.49 -11.12
N ILE A 436 -0.02 6.88 -11.21
CA ILE A 436 0.58 7.38 -12.46
C ILE A 436 0.89 6.24 -13.44
N VAL A 437 1.43 5.11 -12.95
CA VAL A 437 1.74 3.94 -13.78
C VAL A 437 0.49 3.31 -14.39
N PRO A 438 -0.59 3.02 -13.63
CA PRO A 438 -1.79 2.47 -14.24
C PRO A 438 -2.41 3.44 -15.23
N ALA A 439 -2.33 4.76 -14.99
CA ALA A 439 -2.76 5.77 -15.95
C ALA A 439 -1.96 5.69 -17.26
N ILE A 440 -0.63 5.68 -17.19
CA ILE A 440 0.22 5.56 -18.39
C ILE A 440 -0.09 4.27 -19.14
N ILE A 441 -0.13 3.12 -18.46
CA ILE A 441 -0.42 1.84 -19.09
C ILE A 441 -1.79 1.86 -19.77
N ILE A 442 -2.85 2.32 -19.08
CA ILE A 442 -4.19 2.42 -19.67
C ILE A 442 -4.19 3.32 -20.91
N LEU A 443 -3.55 4.48 -20.85
CA LEU A 443 -3.50 5.39 -21.99
C LEU A 443 -2.70 4.79 -23.14
N MET A 444 -1.62 4.04 -22.88
CA MET A 444 -0.92 3.28 -23.92
C MET A 444 -1.86 2.26 -24.57
N ILE A 445 -2.66 1.54 -23.79
CA ILE A 445 -3.62 0.55 -24.30
C ILE A 445 -4.65 1.22 -25.21
N ILE A 446 -5.24 2.33 -24.78
CA ILE A 446 -6.23 3.08 -25.57
C ILE A 446 -5.63 3.59 -26.89
N ASN A 447 -4.42 4.18 -26.83
CA ASN A 447 -3.74 4.69 -28.01
C ASN A 447 -3.37 3.60 -29.04
N LEU A 448 -3.26 2.34 -28.59
CA LEU A 448 -2.88 1.20 -29.43
C LEU A 448 -4.08 0.32 -29.83
N GLU A 449 -5.30 0.67 -29.42
CA GLU A 449 -6.53 -0.09 -29.68
C GLU A 449 -6.85 -0.22 -31.18
N ASP A 450 -6.66 0.85 -31.96
CA ASP A 450 -7.04 0.91 -33.39
C ASP A 450 -6.06 0.20 -34.36
N ILE A 451 -4.99 -0.43 -33.85
CA ILE A 451 -3.99 -1.10 -34.69
C ILE A 451 -4.48 -2.52 -35.03
N ARG A 452 -5.25 -2.62 -36.12
CA ARG A 452 -5.74 -3.90 -36.65
C ARG A 452 -4.61 -4.89 -36.94
N GLN A 453 -4.86 -6.18 -36.69
CA GLN A 453 -3.91 -7.29 -36.89
C GLN A 453 -3.35 -7.39 -38.32
N GLU A 454 -4.03 -6.85 -39.34
CA GLU A 454 -3.60 -6.97 -40.74
C GLU A 454 -2.52 -5.94 -41.16
N ASN A 455 -2.25 -4.90 -40.35
CA ASN A 455 -1.33 -3.80 -40.71
C ASN A 455 -0.01 -3.77 -39.92
N LEU A 456 0.44 -4.91 -39.36
CA LEU A 456 1.71 -4.99 -38.62
C LEU A 456 2.95 -4.58 -39.46
N ILE A 457 2.87 -4.60 -40.79
CA ILE A 457 4.00 -4.26 -41.67
C ILE A 457 4.18 -2.74 -41.82
N ASN A 458 3.12 -1.93 -41.63
CA ASN A 458 3.16 -0.46 -41.69
C ASN A 458 3.21 0.21 -40.30
N LEU A 459 3.48 -0.58 -39.25
CA LEU A 459 3.47 -0.19 -37.82
C LEU A 459 4.37 1.02 -37.51
N THR A 460 5.51 1.12 -38.19
CA THR A 460 6.57 2.12 -37.97
C THR A 460 6.16 3.55 -38.32
N HIS A 461 5.05 3.75 -39.04
CA HIS A 461 4.60 5.08 -39.47
C HIS A 461 3.41 5.63 -38.69
N SER A 462 2.81 4.83 -37.80
CA SER A 462 1.69 5.32 -36.98
C SER A 462 2.20 6.14 -35.77
N LYS A 463 1.82 7.43 -35.73
CA LYS A 463 2.14 8.36 -34.62
C LYS A 463 1.89 7.77 -33.22
N PRO A 464 0.76 7.08 -32.92
CA PRO A 464 0.53 6.52 -31.58
C PRO A 464 1.52 5.42 -31.20
N VAL A 465 2.00 4.60 -32.15
CA VAL A 465 2.97 3.53 -31.89
C VAL A 465 4.33 4.12 -31.59
N ILE A 466 4.77 5.11 -32.37
CA ILE A 466 6.04 5.80 -32.12
C ILE A 466 6.01 6.43 -30.73
N ILE A 467 4.90 7.07 -30.34
CA ILE A 467 4.74 7.68 -29.01
C ILE A 467 4.73 6.61 -27.91
N ALA A 468 4.00 5.52 -28.08
CA ALA A 468 3.98 4.42 -27.10
C ALA A 468 5.36 3.76 -26.93
N MET A 469 6.09 3.53 -28.03
CA MET A 469 7.45 2.99 -28.03
C MET A 469 8.44 3.97 -27.38
N PHE A 470 8.31 5.27 -27.66
CA PHE A 470 9.11 6.31 -27.01
C PHE A 470 8.83 6.38 -25.51
N VAL A 471 7.56 6.31 -25.09
CA VAL A 471 7.18 6.25 -23.67
C VAL A 471 7.75 5.00 -23.01
N ALA A 472 7.66 3.84 -23.67
CA ALA A 472 8.27 2.61 -23.15
C ALA A 472 9.78 2.78 -22.99
N ALA A 473 10.47 3.33 -23.99
CA ALA A 473 11.91 3.60 -23.92
C ALA A 473 12.26 4.60 -22.80
N LEU A 474 11.44 5.62 -22.58
CA LEU A 474 11.61 6.57 -21.48
C LEU A 474 11.44 5.92 -20.11
N LEU A 475 10.42 5.08 -19.96
CA LEU A 475 10.18 4.33 -18.73
C LEU A 475 11.35 3.39 -18.44
N LEU A 476 11.81 2.63 -19.45
CA LEU A 476 12.88 1.64 -19.34
C LEU A 476 14.30 2.24 -19.26
N GLY A 477 14.53 3.39 -19.90
CA GLY A 477 15.86 3.99 -20.07
C GLY A 477 16.33 4.91 -18.94
N GLY A 478 15.52 5.07 -17.89
CA GLY A 478 15.89 5.90 -16.75
C GLY A 478 17.01 5.27 -15.90
N PRO A 479 17.84 6.06 -15.18
CA PRO A 479 18.92 5.58 -14.30
C PRO A 479 18.43 4.73 -13.11
N ARG A 480 17.11 4.48 -13.02
CA ARG A 480 16.44 3.69 -11.99
C ARG A 480 16.27 2.22 -12.39
N TYR A 481 16.61 1.86 -13.63
CA TYR A 481 16.55 0.50 -14.14
C TYR A 481 17.82 -0.30 -13.79
N GLN A 482 17.98 -0.63 -12.50
CA GLN A 482 18.91 -1.68 -12.08
C GLN A 482 18.13 -2.97 -11.79
N CYS A 483 18.13 -3.86 -12.78
CA CYS A 483 17.86 -5.31 -12.76
C CYS A 483 16.89 -5.88 -11.69
N ILE A 484 15.59 -5.77 -11.96
CA ILE A 484 14.50 -6.47 -11.22
C ILE A 484 14.73 -8.00 -11.14
N SER A 485 15.31 -8.60 -12.19
CA SER A 485 15.61 -10.04 -12.24
C SER A 485 16.74 -10.46 -11.29
N GLY A 486 17.77 -9.62 -11.11
CA GLY A 486 18.86 -9.88 -10.16
C GLY A 486 18.38 -9.83 -8.71
N GLY A 487 17.49 -8.88 -8.39
CA GLY A 487 16.89 -8.74 -7.07
C GLY A 487 15.96 -9.91 -6.71
N ALA A 488 15.08 -10.32 -7.63
CA ALA A 488 14.15 -11.42 -7.38
C ALA A 488 14.87 -12.77 -7.15
N LEU A 489 15.86 -13.10 -7.97
CA LEU A 489 16.66 -14.32 -7.80
C LEU A 489 17.43 -14.34 -6.47
N SER A 490 17.99 -13.19 -6.06
CA SER A 490 18.66 -13.06 -4.77
C SER A 490 17.70 -13.33 -3.60
N LYS A 491 16.50 -12.75 -3.64
CA LYS A 491 15.45 -12.98 -2.63
C LYS A 491 14.99 -14.43 -2.58
N ILE A 492 14.76 -15.08 -3.72
CA ILE A 492 14.44 -16.51 -3.79
C ILE A 492 15.56 -17.33 -3.15
N LYS A 493 16.82 -17.05 -3.49
CA LYS A 493 17.97 -17.75 -2.93
C LYS A 493 18.07 -17.55 -1.42
N SER A 494 17.80 -16.34 -0.90
CA SER A 494 17.79 -16.09 0.54
C SER A 494 16.64 -16.84 1.23
N GLY A 495 15.42 -16.77 0.67
CA GLY A 495 14.26 -17.48 1.18
C GLY A 495 14.43 -19.00 1.23
N LEU A 496 15.02 -19.61 0.19
CA LEU A 496 15.29 -21.06 0.15
C LEU A 496 16.33 -21.52 1.17
N LYS A 497 17.19 -20.62 1.66
CA LYS A 497 18.12 -20.93 2.77
C LYS A 497 17.40 -21.05 4.11
N GLY A 498 16.17 -20.53 4.23
CA GLY A 498 15.39 -20.57 5.47
C GLY A 498 16.04 -19.78 6.61
N VAL A 499 16.59 -18.61 6.32
CA VAL A 499 17.12 -17.71 7.35
C VAL A 499 15.95 -16.93 7.94
N ASP A 500 15.65 -17.18 9.22
CA ASP A 500 14.62 -16.43 9.95
C ASP A 500 15.04 -14.96 10.08
N LEU A 501 14.08 -14.04 9.89
CA LEU A 501 14.31 -12.61 10.05
C LEU A 501 14.64 -12.23 11.51
N VAL A 502 14.08 -13.00 12.44
CA VAL A 502 14.24 -12.83 13.89
C VAL A 502 14.61 -14.19 14.48
N SER A 503 15.69 -14.21 15.25
CA SER A 503 16.15 -15.44 15.88
C SER A 503 15.37 -15.76 17.16
N GLN A 504 15.22 -17.04 17.51
CA GLN A 504 14.58 -17.45 18.77
C GLN A 504 15.23 -16.83 20.02
N PRO A 505 16.57 -16.70 20.12
CA PRO A 505 17.20 -15.95 21.22
C PRO A 505 16.76 -14.49 21.30
N GLU A 506 16.56 -13.82 20.16
CA GLU A 506 16.08 -12.44 20.11
C GLU A 506 14.62 -12.34 20.59
N VAL A 507 13.75 -13.26 20.18
CA VAL A 507 12.37 -13.34 20.73
C VAL A 507 12.39 -13.55 22.25
N ALA A 508 13.24 -14.45 22.74
CA ALA A 508 13.38 -14.70 24.17
C ALA A 508 13.92 -13.48 24.94
N GLN A 509 14.81 -12.68 24.33
CA GLN A 509 15.31 -11.44 24.89
C GLN A 509 14.18 -10.41 25.10
N TYR A 510 13.36 -10.18 24.07
CA TYR A 510 12.19 -9.29 24.16
C TYR A 510 11.16 -9.79 25.19
N THR A 511 10.97 -11.11 25.27
CA THR A 511 10.09 -11.73 26.27
C THR A 511 10.58 -11.44 27.69
N LYS A 512 11.87 -11.69 27.99
CA LYS A 512 12.46 -11.41 29.30
C LYS A 512 12.39 -9.93 29.68
N MET A 513 12.64 -9.04 28.71
CA MET A 513 12.49 -7.59 28.90
C MET A 513 11.06 -7.22 29.32
N LEU A 514 10.06 -7.80 28.66
CA LEU A 514 8.65 -7.52 28.97
C LEU A 514 8.22 -8.16 30.31
N GLU A 515 8.74 -9.35 30.64
CA GLU A 515 8.49 -10.03 31.92
C GLU A 515 8.97 -9.22 33.13
N ALA A 516 10.02 -8.41 32.97
CA ALA A 516 10.51 -7.51 34.01
C ALA A 516 9.52 -6.38 34.36
N ILE A 517 8.56 -6.08 33.48
CA ILE A 517 7.52 -5.07 33.66
C ILE A 517 6.28 -5.74 34.26
N PRO A 518 5.59 -5.16 35.26
CA PRO A 518 4.33 -5.72 35.75
C PRO A 518 3.28 -5.83 34.63
N SER A 519 2.47 -6.89 34.67
CA SER A 519 1.40 -7.11 33.67
C SER A 519 0.34 -6.01 33.74
N GLY A 520 -0.23 -5.61 32.59
CA GLY A 520 -1.25 -4.56 32.49
C GLY A 520 -0.72 -3.11 32.54
N GLU A 521 0.55 -2.90 32.90
CA GLU A 521 1.16 -1.58 32.91
C GLU A 521 1.34 -0.99 31.50
N THR A 522 1.39 0.34 31.42
CA THR A 522 1.58 1.07 30.17
C THR A 522 3.06 1.37 29.90
N ILE A 523 3.49 1.06 28.68
CA ILE A 523 4.88 1.14 28.23
C ILE A 523 4.97 2.02 26.99
N LEU A 524 5.88 2.99 26.98
CA LEU A 524 6.32 3.65 25.76
C LEU A 524 7.58 2.96 25.24
N THR A 525 7.59 2.60 23.96
CA THR A 525 8.69 1.83 23.36
C THR A 525 9.42 2.64 22.30
N ARG A 526 10.75 2.55 22.35
CA ARG A 526 11.69 2.99 21.32
C ARG A 526 12.65 1.83 21.07
N LEU A 527 12.12 0.74 20.54
CA LEU A 527 12.86 -0.50 20.34
C LEU A 527 13.25 -0.67 18.87
N SER A 528 14.27 -1.47 18.59
CA SER A 528 14.68 -1.81 17.22
C SER A 528 13.66 -2.70 16.50
N LYS A 529 12.98 -3.59 17.25
CA LYS A 529 11.95 -4.53 16.74
C LYS A 529 10.73 -4.62 17.68
N PRO A 530 9.95 -3.52 17.86
CA PRO A 530 8.81 -3.51 18.78
C PRO A 530 7.68 -4.49 18.41
N PHE A 531 7.66 -5.00 17.17
CA PHE A 531 6.67 -6.00 16.75
C PHE A 531 6.80 -7.36 17.45
N LEU A 532 7.92 -7.61 18.14
CA LEU A 532 8.16 -8.81 18.94
C LEU A 532 7.49 -8.78 20.32
N MET A 533 6.89 -7.65 20.70
CA MET A 533 6.26 -7.50 22.00
C MET A 533 4.91 -8.23 22.07
N ASP A 534 4.53 -8.70 23.26
CA ASP A 534 3.19 -9.20 23.54
C ASP A 534 2.26 -8.02 23.90
N PHE A 535 1.47 -7.61 22.91
CA PHE A 535 0.50 -6.53 23.02
C PHE A 535 -0.70 -6.89 23.90
N ARG A 536 -0.93 -8.18 24.21
CA ARG A 536 -2.01 -8.61 25.13
C ARG A 536 -1.65 -8.41 26.58
N ARG A 537 -0.36 -8.58 26.91
CA ARG A 537 0.12 -8.52 28.29
C ARG A 537 0.15 -7.09 28.83
N ASN A 538 0.57 -6.13 28.00
CA ASN A 538 0.77 -4.74 28.40
C ASN A 538 0.21 -3.78 27.37
N ARG A 539 -0.15 -2.58 27.83
CA ARG A 539 -0.51 -1.48 26.93
C ARG A 539 0.77 -0.87 26.38
N ILE A 540 1.03 -1.06 25.09
CA ILE A 540 2.27 -0.63 24.45
C ILE A 540 2.00 0.50 23.46
N PHE A 541 2.73 1.60 23.60
CA PHE A 541 2.77 2.71 22.67
C PHE A 541 4.10 2.76 21.93
N LEU A 542 4.07 3.15 20.65
CA LEU A 542 5.26 3.22 19.80
C LEU A 542 5.73 4.67 19.65
N ALA A 543 6.98 4.95 19.99
CA ALA A 543 7.68 6.18 19.65
C ALA A 543 8.51 5.98 18.37
N ASP A 544 7.83 5.76 17.24
CA ASP A 544 8.44 5.39 15.96
C ASP A 544 9.16 6.59 15.27
N TYR A 545 8.53 7.77 15.24
CA TYR A 545 9.16 9.08 15.01
C TYR A 545 8.71 9.99 16.16
N PRO A 546 9.50 10.05 17.26
CA PRO A 546 9.13 10.82 18.43
C PRO A 546 8.74 12.25 18.07
N GLY A 547 7.61 12.72 18.60
CA GLY A 547 7.16 14.10 18.43
C GLY A 547 6.41 14.45 17.17
N GLU A 548 6.32 13.54 16.20
CA GLU A 548 5.38 13.73 15.09
C GLU A 548 3.94 13.66 15.58
N PHE A 549 3.65 12.76 16.52
CA PHE A 549 2.36 12.67 17.20
C PHE A 549 2.55 12.44 18.68
N SER A 550 1.76 13.16 19.49
CA SER A 550 1.77 13.00 20.95
C SER A 550 0.53 13.67 21.56
N PRO A 551 -0.12 13.10 22.59
CA PRO A 551 -1.25 13.75 23.26
C PRO A 551 -0.91 15.17 23.79
N PRO A 552 -1.91 16.07 23.92
CA PRO A 552 -1.72 17.42 24.44
C PRO A 552 -0.99 17.43 25.79
N PRO A 553 -0.09 18.39 26.08
CA PRO A 553 0.27 19.56 25.27
C PRO A 553 1.32 19.29 24.17
N GLY A 554 1.57 18.03 23.83
CA GLY A 554 2.69 17.62 23.00
C GLY A 554 3.92 17.26 23.83
N MET A 555 4.74 16.35 23.30
CA MET A 555 5.98 15.92 23.96
C MET A 555 7.01 17.08 24.03
N PRO A 556 7.70 17.28 25.18
CA PRO A 556 8.47 18.50 25.45
C PRO A 556 9.91 18.44 24.88
N PHE A 557 10.03 18.41 23.56
CA PHE A 557 11.32 18.42 22.88
C PHE A 557 12.20 19.59 23.28
N PHE A 558 13.51 19.33 23.41
CA PHE A 558 14.55 20.31 23.74
C PHE A 558 14.41 20.96 25.13
N LYS A 559 13.59 20.38 26.03
CA LYS A 559 13.42 20.83 27.43
C LYS A 559 14.13 19.94 28.45
N GLY A 560 14.85 18.92 27.98
CA GLY A 560 15.63 17.99 28.80
C GLY A 560 14.84 16.78 29.32
N SER A 561 15.60 15.85 29.91
CA SER A 561 15.15 14.51 30.33
C SER A 561 14.06 14.53 31.40
N GLU A 562 14.15 15.39 32.41
CA GLU A 562 13.14 15.49 33.47
C GLU A 562 11.79 16.00 32.95
N ALA A 563 11.80 16.99 32.05
CA ALA A 563 10.56 17.48 31.42
C ALA A 563 9.86 16.36 30.63
N LEU A 564 10.64 15.54 29.92
CA LEU A 564 10.12 14.37 29.21
C LEU A 564 9.51 13.35 30.20
N ALA A 565 10.21 13.03 31.30
CA ALA A 565 9.71 12.10 32.31
C ALA A 565 8.41 12.58 32.97
N ASP A 566 8.32 13.87 33.32
CA ASP A 566 7.11 14.49 33.88
C ASP A 566 5.94 14.41 32.90
N TYR A 567 6.22 14.72 31.62
CA TYR A 567 5.22 14.60 30.56
C TYR A 567 4.70 13.17 30.41
N LEU A 568 5.59 12.16 30.29
CA LEU A 568 5.20 10.76 30.14
C LEU A 568 4.41 10.26 31.36
N SER A 569 4.86 10.61 32.57
CA SER A 569 4.16 10.28 33.81
C SER A 569 2.77 10.90 33.85
N SER A 570 2.60 12.15 33.38
CA SER A 570 1.29 12.81 33.25
C SER A 570 0.34 12.11 32.27
N LYS A 571 0.88 11.27 31.36
CA LYS A 571 0.11 10.43 30.43
C LYS A 571 -0.10 9.01 30.94
N SER A 572 0.14 8.77 32.23
CA SER A 572 0.04 7.46 32.86
C SER A 572 0.99 6.43 32.21
N ILE A 573 2.14 6.89 31.70
CA ILE A 573 3.20 6.04 31.20
C ILE A 573 4.28 5.99 32.28
N ARG A 574 4.45 4.82 32.89
CA ARG A 574 5.45 4.59 33.94
C ARG A 574 6.74 3.99 33.39
N TYR A 575 6.63 3.14 32.38
CA TYR A 575 7.76 2.37 31.86
C TYR A 575 8.15 2.83 30.46
N VAL A 576 9.46 2.96 30.23
CA VAL A 576 10.02 3.24 28.90
C VAL A 576 11.03 2.15 28.55
N ALA A 577 10.84 1.50 27.41
CA ALA A 577 11.76 0.50 26.88
C ALA A 577 12.53 1.08 25.68
N TYR A 578 13.86 0.96 25.69
CA TYR A 578 14.73 1.57 24.68
C TYR A 578 15.87 0.62 24.26
N SER A 579 16.03 0.42 22.95
CA SER A 579 17.18 -0.27 22.35
C SER A 579 18.32 0.72 22.19
N TYR A 580 19.12 0.91 23.22
CA TYR A 580 20.11 1.98 23.26
C TYR A 580 21.40 1.67 22.49
N ALA A 581 21.78 0.39 22.37
CA ALA A 581 23.00 -0.02 21.68
C ALA A 581 22.95 0.22 20.17
N SER A 582 21.79 -0.06 19.55
CA SER A 582 21.55 0.24 18.13
C SER A 582 20.87 1.59 17.88
N GLU A 583 20.68 2.39 18.95
CA GLU A 583 19.89 3.62 18.94
C GLU A 583 18.51 3.42 18.28
N ALA A 584 17.90 2.26 18.56
CA ALA A 584 16.66 1.78 17.97
C ALA A 584 16.68 1.83 16.44
N ASN A 585 17.79 1.43 15.81
CA ASN A 585 18.07 1.54 14.37
C ASN A 585 18.15 2.98 13.83
N PHE A 586 18.32 3.99 14.68
CA PHE A 586 18.55 5.38 14.27
C PHE A 586 19.92 5.89 14.76
N PRO A 587 21.03 5.26 14.32
CA PRO A 587 22.37 5.66 14.73
C PRO A 587 22.67 7.11 14.31
N PHE A 588 23.13 7.92 15.26
CA PHE A 588 23.49 9.32 15.04
C PHE A 588 24.57 9.45 13.96
N GLU A 589 25.59 8.59 13.99
CA GLU A 589 26.73 8.64 13.07
C GLU A 589 26.29 8.56 11.59
N ASP A 590 25.31 7.69 11.28
CA ASP A 590 24.79 7.50 9.93
C ASP A 590 23.79 8.58 9.52
N LEU A 591 23.01 9.09 10.49
CA LEU A 591 21.85 9.93 10.22
C LEU A 591 22.05 11.42 10.49
N GLN A 592 23.16 11.84 11.12
CA GLN A 592 23.48 13.24 11.40
C GLN A 592 23.45 14.14 10.16
N LYS A 593 23.71 13.60 8.96
CA LYS A 593 23.61 14.34 7.68
C LYS A 593 22.21 14.91 7.44
N ARG A 594 21.16 14.29 8.00
CA ARG A 594 19.77 14.77 7.92
C ARG A 594 19.56 16.09 8.67
N LEU A 595 20.47 16.47 9.56
CA LEU A 595 20.43 17.76 10.26
C LEU A 595 20.87 18.93 9.36
N SER A 596 21.45 18.65 8.18
CA SER A 596 21.93 19.67 7.26
C SER A 596 20.80 20.63 6.83
N PRO A 597 21.07 21.94 6.71
CA PRO A 597 20.14 22.92 6.14
C PRO A 597 19.65 22.56 4.72
N GLU A 598 20.44 21.78 3.97
CA GLU A 598 20.11 21.31 2.62
C GLU A 598 19.09 20.18 2.59
N THR A 599 18.94 19.45 3.70
CA THR A 599 17.91 18.41 3.85
C THR A 599 16.54 19.06 3.93
N ASP A 600 15.51 18.40 3.39
CA ASP A 600 14.15 18.90 3.48
C ASP A 600 13.71 19.07 4.96
N THR A 601 12.88 20.08 5.21
CA THR A 601 12.47 20.50 6.56
C THR A 601 11.85 19.35 7.36
N TRP A 602 11.09 18.48 6.70
CA TRP A 602 10.41 17.38 7.36
C TRP A 602 11.40 16.33 7.87
N THR A 603 12.27 15.82 6.99
CA THR A 603 13.33 14.87 7.34
C THR A 603 14.28 15.45 8.40
N ARG A 604 14.61 16.74 8.31
CA ARG A 604 15.46 17.42 9.30
C ARG A 604 14.81 17.48 10.67
N THR A 605 13.54 17.87 10.75
CA THR A 605 12.80 17.97 12.02
C THR A 605 12.64 16.58 12.65
N GLN A 606 12.33 15.55 11.85
CA GLN A 606 12.28 14.17 12.33
C GLN A 606 13.61 13.72 12.96
N ALA A 607 14.74 14.04 12.32
CA ALA A 607 16.06 13.70 12.85
C ALA A 607 16.36 14.45 14.16
N GLN A 608 16.08 15.76 14.22
CA GLN A 608 16.27 16.56 15.44
C GLN A 608 15.49 16.00 16.64
N HIS A 609 14.21 15.70 16.45
CA HIS A 609 13.39 15.11 17.50
C HIS A 609 13.86 13.71 17.89
N THR A 610 14.24 12.88 16.92
CA THR A 610 14.73 11.53 17.18
C THR A 610 15.96 11.56 18.08
N PHE A 611 16.93 12.43 17.78
CA PHE A 611 18.16 12.54 18.57
C PHE A 611 17.90 13.14 19.95
N ASP A 612 17.12 14.23 20.06
CA ASP A 612 16.74 14.79 21.36
C ASP A 612 16.03 13.76 22.25
N PHE A 613 15.10 12.98 21.68
CA PHE A 613 14.42 11.92 22.42
C PHE A 613 15.40 10.85 22.91
N GLN A 614 16.28 10.36 22.05
CA GLN A 614 17.27 9.34 22.38
C GLN A 614 18.26 9.82 23.47
N ASP A 615 18.73 11.06 23.38
CA ASP A 615 19.61 11.66 24.38
C ASP A 615 18.91 11.82 25.73
N ASN A 616 17.65 12.26 25.71
CA ASN A 616 16.83 12.33 26.93
C ASN A 616 16.62 10.94 27.56
N LEU A 617 16.42 9.88 26.77
CA LEU A 617 16.32 8.52 27.30
C LEU A 617 17.64 8.01 27.89
N LYS A 618 18.79 8.32 27.27
CA LYS A 618 20.11 7.99 27.82
C LYS A 618 20.32 8.68 29.18
N GLN A 619 20.05 9.97 29.28
CA GLN A 619 20.13 10.74 30.53
C GLN A 619 19.18 10.21 31.61
N LEU A 620 17.94 9.87 31.26
CA LEU A 620 17.02 9.20 32.18
C LEU A 620 17.53 7.83 32.62
N GLY A 621 18.22 7.11 31.73
CA GLY A 621 18.88 5.85 32.06
C GLY A 621 19.96 5.98 33.14
N ASP A 622 20.50 7.18 33.36
CA ASP A 622 21.48 7.45 34.41
C ASP A 622 20.82 7.80 35.75
N THR A 623 19.67 8.49 35.71
CA THR A 623 18.96 8.97 36.92
C THR A 623 17.86 8.03 37.42
N ARG A 624 17.20 7.26 36.53
CA ARG A 624 16.09 6.35 36.83
C ARG A 624 16.55 4.91 37.00
N LYS A 625 15.81 4.16 37.80
CA LYS A 625 16.06 2.74 38.02
C LYS A 625 15.84 1.98 36.70
N ARG A 626 16.89 1.33 36.21
CA ARG A 626 16.80 0.32 35.15
C ARG A 626 16.29 -0.97 35.79
N ILE A 627 15.04 -1.34 35.52
CA ILE A 627 14.46 -2.59 36.04
C ILE A 627 14.85 -3.81 35.19
N TYR A 628 15.31 -3.54 33.98
CA TYR A 628 15.90 -4.49 33.05
C TYR A 628 17.00 -3.79 32.27
N ASP A 629 18.09 -4.50 32.01
CA ASP A 629 19.21 -4.07 31.16
C ASP A 629 19.98 -5.33 30.72
N ASP A 630 20.12 -5.55 29.42
CA ASP A 630 20.81 -6.72 28.85
C ASP A 630 22.02 -6.35 27.99
N GLY A 631 22.47 -5.09 28.04
CA GLY A 631 23.55 -4.59 27.19
C GLY A 631 23.08 -4.02 25.86
N GLU A 632 21.86 -4.34 25.41
CA GLU A 632 21.28 -3.88 24.15
C GLU A 632 20.03 -3.02 24.37
N ASN A 633 19.16 -3.48 25.27
CA ASN A 633 17.90 -2.88 25.64
C ASN A 633 17.86 -2.62 27.15
N PHE A 634 17.27 -1.49 27.55
CA PHE A 634 16.89 -1.28 28.95
C PHE A 634 15.41 -0.95 29.09
N VAL A 635 14.91 -1.14 30.31
CA VAL A 635 13.60 -0.63 30.74
C VAL A 635 13.76 0.27 31.96
N LEU A 636 13.24 1.49 31.87
CA LEU A 636 13.22 2.48 32.95
C LEU A 636 11.89 2.46 33.70
N ASP A 637 11.94 2.54 35.02
CA ASP A 637 10.80 2.97 35.84
C ASP A 637 10.92 4.47 36.10
N LEU A 638 10.09 5.27 35.43
CA LEU A 638 10.17 6.74 35.47
C LEU A 638 9.93 7.31 36.87
N LEU A 639 9.22 6.57 37.74
CA LEU A 639 8.89 6.99 39.09
C LEU A 639 9.95 6.58 40.12
N SER A 640 10.93 5.75 39.75
CA SER A 640 11.97 5.25 40.64
C SER A 640 13.32 5.87 40.28
N ARG A 641 13.88 6.70 41.17
CA ARG A 641 15.24 7.24 41.01
C ARG A 641 16.29 6.24 41.52
N LYS A 642 17.47 6.20 40.88
CA LYS A 642 18.61 5.46 41.43
C LYS A 642 19.01 6.09 42.76
N LYS A 643 19.28 5.26 43.77
CA LYS A 643 19.96 5.75 44.98
C LYS A 643 21.40 6.07 44.58
N HIS A 644 21.81 7.33 44.72
CA HIS A 644 23.23 7.66 44.66
C HIS A 644 23.92 6.86 45.77
N LYS A 645 24.82 5.97 45.37
CA LYS A 645 25.72 5.30 46.30
C LYS A 645 26.87 6.24 46.63
#